data_AF-A0AAD2GCE3-F1
#
_entry.id   AF-A0AAD2GCE3-F1
#
_cell.length_a   1.000
_cell.length_b   1.000
_cell.length_c   1.000
_cell.angle_alpha   90.00
_cell.angle_beta   90.00
_cell.angle_gamma   90.00
#
_symmetry.space_group_name_H-M   'P 1'
#
loop_
_entity.id
_entity.type
_entity.pdbx_description
1 polymer ?
#
loop_
_entity_poly.entity_id
_entity_poly.type
_entity_poly.pdbx_seq_one_letter_code
_entity_poly.pdbx_strand_id
1 'polypeptide(L)'
;MLSRRNRGAHYARGFHKQQESGPTRHREPSPTKTRGRLTSCRLIPCLFVVAVLFLLLSLLVGGCMLSVEDSLSSLLESSVSTFTGPRRPTNRACLGYRGIYHIEKGDIGGAAGTVFFQFVIGQILWAEIYNFKPWVHLSNVSYIVYDPKVHGQGPGVQFTMQEGPNITYIHRPNGHIKDYVPGPPENMDVPVQKDYNFSGSGVWNDYFEPVSDFVPGDTSCRNKPLVTMDLFQVTPGVHGFAEWAPRCWRYEYLPDYITRPHIPLQEWLEPQRSIGHRVLKQYIRFLPHIRKKAETFNPSCSLFSNPCLGIHIRQSDKAAGRRQIQTDEFLPYVLSFLESGGSSIYLATDSTSVVDHIKNSWPVGIQKRIRSMGDDIVRSTNAEAVFDIGSHHRTNEEILIEILALAKCQFMVHGLSAVTESSIWINLNLHATSVNLEDPDHSDPSAFKEMVSKVLTGGNATDIMLQRRTSNWWKKDETHVWPREPTHSACEGSSGLLHIAHVGHQAGFGTAFFTSVVNQLIYAEDNNLTPWIHLSEKAEYIYDDDVHGVGEPISFQAKVDHDINFIRHTFNESYYYPGPPTLSDKGRTIAMSVDGTGIWNSYFEPVSEFHKDDSSCHNQPFLSMEYNMVTSPLNSWSPWSVKAWRYDDIPGRLWKDENMKLKDFLAPMRIRASKIVKKYFRFHSFIETRAQEVNPVDASSPCLAIHLRNSDKGGEKHRGKFPPNKFRPYMQAFIDAGGKDIYIASDSHRTLEYIQEHFPSEITNAIRTQGQYVVRSTKKWPIHSLEKHHRTNSEALVDILSMSKCSMLLHGHSAVSEAAIYLNPDLHDTSVNWEDPDKMSVIEFKEMSRTILKESLSQPAAETAIAEPKIKDPLILHGSESRICRKNAIVYLAQKKHSSYKGRDSYGLLLESLSLINKNYLALKNNADNFDIIIFHTADFDASDLDVFRARFGEGFGEMVHFVDLANTTYWKRPKWHENDDPSSWYAFPLFSEGYRRMMHFFAIDIWNFFRDYEQSSGCSYRYIMRFDEDSYLHSPIQYNIFDFMEKNKYLYGFRICAYEMQVTQRIWKLWRRRKNNPKPLRDIELQMCGIYNNFFVANLAHFQSQPVQRFLNFVDRQGFIYRRRLGDLMIHSMATYAFTPPEQIHRFLDFTYEHGTVNHTSGCVVWGGIQAGYDDPKADETLNSFWQRKVADVGNCANKDYLLSKENLSPTYSHLPPEKAGVQLRTIMDGKIELPDKGPLSG
;
A
#
# COMPACT_ATOMS: atom_id res chain seq x y z
N MET A 1 1.75 47.42 5.21
CA MET A 1 2.63 48.57 4.89
C MET A 1 3.92 48.05 4.26
N LEU A 2 4.29 48.63 3.11
CA LEU A 2 5.64 48.87 2.52
C LEU A 2 6.80 47.92 2.93
N SER A 3 7.68 47.40 2.07
CA SER A 3 7.92 47.57 0.64
C SER A 3 8.95 46.54 0.13
N ARG A 4 8.73 46.05 -1.10
CA ARG A 4 9.66 45.60 -2.14
C ARG A 4 11.19 45.67 -1.88
N ARG A 5 11.92 44.62 -2.33
CA ARG A 5 12.96 44.76 -3.38
C ARG A 5 13.29 43.44 -4.10
N ASN A 6 13.41 43.59 -5.41
CA ASN A 6 13.67 42.61 -6.48
C ASN A 6 15.17 42.31 -6.71
N ARG A 7 15.39 41.32 -7.59
CA ARG A 7 16.57 40.96 -8.44
C ARG A 7 17.32 39.72 -7.91
N GLY A 8 17.52 38.61 -8.61
CA GLY A 8 17.36 38.26 -10.03
C GLY A 8 18.63 38.50 -10.85
N ALA A 9 19.47 37.45 -11.06
CA ALA A 9 20.19 37.13 -12.31
C ALA A 9 21.30 36.05 -12.13
N HIS A 10 21.06 34.86 -12.70
CA HIS A 10 21.84 34.08 -13.69
C HIS A 10 23.38 34.15 -13.91
N TYR A 11 23.90 32.96 -14.30
CA TYR A 11 25.12 32.60 -15.11
C TYR A 11 26.50 32.67 -14.40
N ALA A 12 27.54 31.86 -14.68
CA ALA A 12 27.83 30.75 -15.60
C ALA A 12 29.11 30.00 -15.11
N ARG A 13 29.38 28.84 -15.73
CA ARG A 13 30.61 28.03 -15.67
C ARG A 13 31.87 28.78 -16.16
N GLY A 14 33.05 28.39 -15.67
CA GLY A 14 34.35 28.70 -16.30
C GLY A 14 35.55 28.10 -15.59
N PHE A 15 36.25 27.17 -16.25
CA PHE A 15 37.55 26.57 -15.91
C PHE A 15 38.72 27.56 -16.09
N HIS A 16 39.80 27.47 -15.28
CA HIS A 16 41.18 27.29 -15.78
C HIS A 16 42.24 27.02 -14.69
N LYS A 17 43.24 26.22 -15.10
CA LYS A 17 44.45 25.73 -14.42
C LYS A 17 45.60 26.76 -14.34
N GLN A 18 46.52 26.55 -13.40
CA GLN A 18 48.02 26.64 -13.46
C GLN A 18 48.53 26.09 -12.09
N GLN A 19 49.38 25.07 -11.88
CA GLN A 19 50.60 24.48 -12.46
C GLN A 19 51.92 25.17 -12.06
N GLU A 20 52.74 24.47 -11.26
CA GLU A 20 54.23 24.40 -11.13
C GLU A 20 54.56 23.90 -9.69
N SER A 21 55.52 23.03 -9.35
CA SER A 21 56.70 22.43 -10.01
C SER A 21 57.18 21.21 -9.18
N GLY A 22 57.79 20.19 -9.82
CA GLY A 22 58.52 19.08 -9.16
C GLY A 22 60.00 19.43 -8.85
N PRO A 23 60.93 18.50 -8.51
CA PRO A 23 61.02 17.14 -9.07
C PRO A 23 61.66 15.99 -8.23
N THR A 24 61.64 14.77 -8.81
CA THR A 24 62.66 13.68 -8.78
C THR A 24 62.93 12.88 -7.48
N ARG A 25 63.25 11.57 -7.47
CA ARG A 25 63.13 10.37 -8.35
C ARG A 25 63.90 9.22 -7.63
N HIS A 26 63.52 7.98 -7.92
CA HIS A 26 64.35 6.76 -7.99
C HIS A 26 64.52 5.76 -6.79
N ARG A 27 64.08 4.53 -7.11
CA ARG A 27 64.79 3.23 -7.08
C ARG A 27 64.75 2.36 -5.81
N GLU A 28 63.96 1.28 -5.94
CA GLU A 28 64.20 -0.12 -5.51
C GLU A 28 65.69 -0.57 -5.55
N PRO A 29 66.15 -1.63 -4.83
CA PRO A 29 65.48 -2.93 -4.67
C PRO A 29 65.69 -3.69 -3.33
N SER A 30 65.01 -4.84 -3.19
CA SER A 30 65.19 -5.84 -2.13
C SER A 30 66.61 -6.47 -2.14
N PRO A 31 67.07 -7.10 -1.03
CA PRO A 31 66.94 -8.57 -0.97
C PRO A 31 66.85 -9.21 0.45
N THR A 32 66.05 -10.28 0.50
CA THR A 32 66.14 -11.59 1.18
C THR A 32 67.16 -11.95 2.32
N LYS A 33 66.66 -12.89 3.16
CA LYS A 33 67.32 -14.00 3.94
C LYS A 33 67.93 -13.65 5.31
N THR A 34 67.35 -14.07 6.45
CA THR A 34 67.18 -15.40 7.09
C THR A 34 68.38 -16.00 7.84
N ARG A 35 68.02 -16.61 8.99
CA ARG A 35 68.72 -17.53 9.94
C ARG A 35 69.22 -16.80 11.19
N GLY A 36 68.82 -17.18 12.41
CA GLY A 36 68.59 -18.50 13.02
C GLY A 36 69.46 -18.54 14.30
N ARG A 37 69.26 -19.32 15.36
CA ARG A 37 68.33 -20.37 15.78
C ARG A 37 68.84 -20.80 17.18
N LEU A 38 67.98 -21.30 18.08
CA LEU A 38 68.25 -22.33 19.11
C LEU A 38 66.90 -22.64 19.81
N THR A 39 66.20 -23.73 19.45
CA THR A 39 66.14 -25.12 20.04
C THR A 39 65.07 -25.27 21.15
N SER A 40 63.93 -25.93 20.88
CA SER A 40 63.57 -27.38 21.08
C SER A 40 62.85 -27.60 22.43
N CYS A 41 61.69 -28.26 22.60
CA CYS A 41 61.17 -29.57 22.13
C CYS A 41 59.61 -29.60 22.19
N ARG A 42 58.89 -30.08 21.14
CA ARG A 42 58.18 -31.39 20.94
C ARG A 42 57.01 -31.69 21.92
N LEU A 43 55.72 -31.63 21.53
CA LEU A 43 54.86 -32.56 20.72
C LEU A 43 54.32 -33.80 21.47
N ILE A 44 52.99 -33.78 21.77
CA ILE A 44 51.91 -34.83 21.67
C ILE A 44 52.08 -36.13 22.51
N PRO A 45 51.03 -36.80 23.09
CA PRO A 45 49.59 -36.81 22.73
C PRO A 45 48.56 -36.71 23.89
N CYS A 46 47.32 -36.32 23.58
CA CYS A 46 46.10 -36.96 24.12
C CYS A 46 44.85 -36.45 23.41
N LEU A 47 44.62 -36.97 22.20
CA LEU A 47 43.45 -36.75 21.35
C LEU A 47 42.41 -37.88 21.52
N PHE A 48 42.37 -38.53 22.69
CA PHE A 48 41.51 -39.70 22.95
C PHE A 48 40.42 -39.48 24.01
N VAL A 49 40.37 -38.32 24.68
CA VAL A 49 39.44 -38.08 25.81
C VAL A 49 38.22 -37.23 25.41
N VAL A 50 38.34 -36.37 24.39
CA VAL A 50 37.22 -35.46 24.01
C VAL A 50 36.24 -36.14 23.04
N ALA A 51 36.71 -37.06 22.18
CA ALA A 51 35.84 -37.80 21.26
C ALA A 51 35.02 -38.91 21.97
N VAL A 52 35.53 -39.48 23.07
CA VAL A 52 34.82 -40.51 23.85
C VAL A 52 33.78 -39.90 24.81
N LEU A 53 33.99 -38.67 25.29
CA LEU A 53 33.00 -37.95 26.10
C LEU A 53 31.81 -37.43 25.27
N PHE A 54 32.03 -37.07 24.01
CA PHE A 54 30.93 -36.69 23.11
C PHE A 54 30.10 -37.90 22.65
N LEU A 55 30.72 -39.07 22.45
CA LEU A 55 30.01 -40.31 22.10
C LEU A 55 29.24 -40.94 23.28
N LEU A 56 29.68 -40.72 24.53
CA LEU A 56 28.96 -41.19 25.72
C LEU A 56 27.80 -40.26 26.14
N LEU A 57 27.85 -38.96 25.84
CA LEU A 57 26.72 -38.05 26.08
C LEU A 57 25.60 -38.19 25.03
N SER A 58 25.94 -38.55 23.79
CA SER A 58 24.94 -38.76 22.72
C SER A 58 24.11 -40.04 22.87
N LEU A 59 24.50 -40.98 23.75
CA LEU A 59 23.80 -42.25 23.98
C LEU A 59 22.94 -42.27 25.26
N LEU A 60 22.92 -41.19 26.07
CA LEU A 60 22.14 -41.12 27.33
C LEU A 60 21.09 -40.00 27.38
N VAL A 61 20.94 -39.18 26.33
CA VAL A 61 19.91 -38.12 26.26
C VAL A 61 19.03 -38.29 25.02
N GLY A 62 18.60 -39.52 24.78
CA GLY A 62 17.45 -39.83 23.94
C GLY A 62 16.21 -39.95 24.82
N GLY A 63 15.45 -38.86 24.97
CA GLY A 63 14.13 -38.88 25.61
C GLY A 63 14.07 -38.33 27.04
N CYS A 64 14.24 -37.02 27.20
CA CYS A 64 13.58 -36.17 28.22
C CYS A 64 14.21 -34.77 28.20
N MET A 65 13.74 -33.89 27.32
CA MET A 65 13.99 -32.44 27.40
C MET A 65 12.64 -31.71 27.58
N LEU A 66 12.00 -31.99 28.71
CA LEU A 66 10.89 -31.21 29.29
C LEU A 66 11.06 -31.35 30.82
N SER A 67 11.84 -30.45 31.46
CA SER A 67 11.79 -30.14 32.91
C SER A 67 13.00 -29.37 33.47
N VAL A 68 14.05 -29.06 32.70
CA VAL A 68 15.25 -28.41 33.28
C VAL A 68 15.16 -26.88 33.35
N GLU A 69 14.28 -26.22 32.57
CA GLU A 69 14.10 -24.76 32.65
C GLU A 69 13.24 -24.28 33.84
N ASP A 70 12.31 -25.11 34.34
CA ASP A 70 11.44 -24.76 35.49
C ASP A 70 12.15 -24.88 36.85
N SER A 71 13.28 -25.59 36.93
CA SER A 71 14.04 -25.73 38.19
C SER A 71 15.13 -24.67 38.37
N LEU A 72 15.59 -24.04 37.28
CA LEU A 72 16.59 -22.96 37.31
C LEU A 72 15.98 -21.55 37.51
N SER A 73 14.70 -21.36 37.16
CA SER A 73 13.96 -20.12 37.45
C SER A 73 13.68 -19.95 38.95
N SER A 74 13.32 -21.03 39.66
CA SER A 74 13.04 -21.00 41.10
C SER A 74 14.28 -20.77 41.98
N LEU A 75 15.48 -21.15 41.50
CA LEU A 75 16.75 -20.93 42.22
C LEU A 75 17.31 -19.51 42.02
N LEU A 76 17.00 -18.84 40.91
CA LEU A 76 17.39 -17.45 40.66
C LEU A 76 16.41 -16.41 41.23
N GLU A 77 15.14 -16.77 41.44
CA GLU A 77 14.17 -15.90 42.15
C GLU A 77 14.44 -15.79 43.67
N SER A 78 15.28 -16.66 44.23
CA SER A 78 15.58 -16.68 45.68
C SER A 78 16.63 -15.65 46.15
N SER A 79 17.16 -14.80 45.26
CA SER A 79 18.17 -13.78 45.61
C SER A 79 17.83 -12.37 45.11
N VAL A 80 16.61 -11.90 45.32
CA VAL A 80 16.23 -10.52 44.99
C VAL A 80 15.96 -9.73 46.27
N SER A 81 16.95 -8.94 46.70
CA SER A 81 16.75 -7.93 47.73
C SER A 81 15.82 -6.84 47.20
N THR A 82 14.63 -6.71 47.79
CA THR A 82 13.71 -5.61 47.58
C THR A 82 14.30 -4.33 48.19
N PHE A 83 15.02 -3.53 47.39
CA PHE A 83 15.48 -2.20 47.82
C PHE A 83 14.36 -1.18 47.64
N THR A 84 13.72 -0.78 48.75
CA THR A 84 12.69 0.26 48.82
C THR A 84 13.21 1.57 49.44
N GLY A 85 14.47 1.94 49.16
CA GLY A 85 15.08 3.21 49.59
C GLY A 85 15.76 3.95 48.43
N PRO A 86 16.04 5.26 48.56
CA PRO A 86 16.75 6.03 47.54
C PRO A 86 18.12 5.38 47.25
N ARG A 87 18.35 5.01 45.98
CA ARG A 87 19.62 4.42 45.55
C ARG A 87 20.74 5.43 45.79
N ARG A 88 21.81 4.99 46.45
CA ARG A 88 23.04 5.78 46.63
C ARG A 88 23.90 5.70 45.36
N PRO A 89 24.61 6.77 44.98
CA PRO A 89 25.57 6.73 43.87
C PRO A 89 26.56 5.58 44.03
N THR A 90 26.79 4.82 42.97
CA THR A 90 27.75 3.70 42.98
C THR A 90 29.18 4.21 42.78
N ASN A 91 29.33 5.45 42.30
CA ASN A 91 30.58 6.07 41.87
C ASN A 91 31.29 5.24 40.78
N ARG A 92 30.53 4.41 40.07
CA ARG A 92 30.99 3.53 38.99
C ARG A 92 30.02 3.47 37.81
N ALA A 93 28.87 4.14 37.90
CA ALA A 93 27.80 4.07 36.90
C ALA A 93 28.28 4.38 35.47
N CYS A 94 29.20 5.33 35.29
CA CYS A 94 29.69 5.69 33.96
C CYS A 94 30.91 4.90 33.47
N LEU A 95 31.47 3.95 34.23
CA LEU A 95 32.64 3.18 33.78
C LEU A 95 32.30 2.34 32.54
N GLY A 96 33.15 2.39 31.51
CA GLY A 96 32.93 1.69 30.23
C GLY A 96 32.01 2.40 29.21
N TYR A 97 31.27 3.43 29.62
CA TYR A 97 30.35 4.19 28.75
C TYR A 97 30.94 5.52 28.30
N ARG A 98 30.49 6.04 27.14
CA ARG A 98 30.92 7.36 26.63
C ARG A 98 30.31 8.53 27.41
N GLY A 99 29.14 8.32 28.01
CA GLY A 99 28.42 9.31 28.80
C GLY A 99 27.02 8.83 29.14
N ILE A 100 26.15 9.77 29.50
CA ILE A 100 24.73 9.49 29.77
C ILE A 100 23.89 9.99 28.60
N TYR A 101 22.95 9.15 28.15
CA TYR A 101 21.90 9.57 27.23
C TYR A 101 20.61 9.83 28.02
N HIS A 102 20.16 11.09 28.01
CA HIS A 102 18.93 11.51 28.66
C HIS A 102 17.74 11.32 27.71
N ILE A 103 16.85 10.41 28.08
CA ILE A 103 15.55 10.20 27.44
C ILE A 103 14.56 11.18 28.09
N GLU A 104 14.47 12.35 27.49
CA GLU A 104 13.67 13.49 27.97
C GLU A 104 12.21 13.44 27.49
N LYS A 105 11.97 12.89 26.31
CA LYS A 105 10.68 13.02 25.60
C LYS A 105 10.39 11.82 24.71
N GLY A 106 9.12 11.45 24.63
CA GLY A 106 8.53 10.70 23.53
C GLY A 106 7.79 11.63 22.57
N ASP A 107 6.92 11.06 21.73
CA ASP A 107 6.06 11.86 20.85
C ASP A 107 5.01 12.67 21.63
N ILE A 108 4.71 13.86 21.10
CA ILE A 108 3.75 14.79 21.68
C ILE A 108 2.31 14.25 21.64
N GLY A 109 1.98 13.36 20.70
CA GLY A 109 0.67 12.72 20.58
C GLY A 109 0.62 11.29 21.12
N GLY A 110 1.69 10.81 21.76
CA GLY A 110 1.80 9.44 22.24
C GLY A 110 1.17 9.22 23.61
N ALA A 111 0.29 8.21 23.72
CA ALA A 111 -0.19 7.71 25.01
C ALA A 111 0.81 6.75 25.67
N ALA A 112 0.56 6.35 26.93
CA ALA A 112 1.43 5.53 27.76
C ALA A 112 2.08 4.33 27.05
N GLY A 113 1.28 3.47 26.40
CA GLY A 113 1.81 2.29 25.68
C GLY A 113 2.78 2.65 24.54
N THR A 114 2.61 3.81 23.92
CA THR A 114 3.51 4.28 22.85
C THR A 114 4.75 4.94 23.43
N VAL A 115 4.59 5.84 24.42
CA VAL A 115 5.70 6.58 25.02
C VAL A 115 6.63 5.66 25.82
N PHE A 116 6.08 4.89 26.76
CA PHE A 116 6.88 4.09 27.69
C PHE A 116 7.55 2.88 27.05
N PHE A 117 6.99 2.35 25.95
CA PHE A 117 7.56 1.21 25.25
C PHE A 117 8.18 1.62 23.93
N GLN A 118 7.39 1.98 22.92
CA GLN A 118 7.91 2.21 21.56
C GLN A 118 8.99 3.31 21.50
N PHE A 119 8.75 4.48 22.12
CA PHE A 119 9.70 5.59 22.11
C PHE A 119 10.91 5.37 23.02
N VAL A 120 10.70 4.91 24.26
CA VAL A 120 11.79 4.66 25.21
C VAL A 120 12.68 3.51 24.71
N ILE A 121 12.12 2.40 24.21
CA ILE A 121 12.90 1.28 23.68
C ILE A 121 13.76 1.70 22.48
N GLY A 122 13.20 2.45 21.53
CA GLY A 122 13.98 2.99 20.41
C GLY A 122 15.14 3.87 20.92
N GLN A 123 14.86 4.74 21.87
CA GLN A 123 15.88 5.60 22.45
C GLN A 123 16.97 4.84 23.24
N ILE A 124 16.62 3.76 23.95
CA ILE A 124 17.58 2.86 24.59
C ILE A 124 18.47 2.16 23.55
N LEU A 125 17.90 1.70 22.44
CA LEU A 125 18.66 1.04 21.37
C LEU A 125 19.71 1.98 20.76
N TRP A 126 19.38 3.25 20.56
CA TRP A 126 20.37 4.25 20.15
C TRP A 126 21.51 4.37 21.17
N ALA A 127 21.18 4.38 22.47
CA ALA A 127 22.19 4.43 23.53
C ALA A 127 23.11 3.19 23.50
N GLU A 128 22.57 1.99 23.23
CA GLU A 128 23.36 0.76 23.02
C GLU A 128 24.32 0.91 21.82
N ILE A 129 23.80 1.32 20.66
CA ILE A 129 24.55 1.47 19.40
C ILE A 129 25.76 2.39 19.58
N TYR A 130 25.61 3.49 20.32
CA TYR A 130 26.67 4.48 20.50
C TYR A 130 27.38 4.40 21.86
N ASN A 131 27.16 3.33 22.64
CA ASN A 131 27.77 3.07 23.95
C ASN A 131 27.55 4.20 25.00
N PHE A 132 26.30 4.65 25.14
CA PHE A 132 25.84 5.55 26.19
C PHE A 132 24.98 4.79 27.21
N LYS A 133 25.03 5.22 28.47
CA LYS A 133 24.15 4.67 29.50
C LYS A 133 22.82 5.44 29.49
N PRO A 134 21.67 4.76 29.32
CA PRO A 134 20.39 5.44 29.27
C PRO A 134 19.94 5.90 30.66
N TRP A 135 19.30 7.06 30.69
CA TRP A 135 18.61 7.62 31.85
C TRP A 135 17.27 8.21 31.41
N VAL A 136 16.16 7.74 31.98
CA VAL A 136 14.82 8.22 31.64
C VAL A 136 14.35 9.22 32.68
N HIS A 137 14.08 10.44 32.22
CA HIS A 137 13.46 11.48 33.03
C HIS A 137 12.59 12.32 32.09
N LEU A 138 11.34 11.88 31.93
CA LEU A 138 10.38 12.48 30.99
C LEU A 138 9.82 13.80 31.54
N SER A 139 9.88 14.84 30.73
CA SER A 139 9.37 16.19 31.06
C SER A 139 7.92 16.41 30.59
N ASN A 140 7.41 17.63 30.77
CA ASN A 140 6.08 18.03 30.30
C ASN A 140 5.94 18.10 28.76
N VAL A 141 7.01 17.88 28.00
CA VAL A 141 6.96 17.77 26.53
C VAL A 141 6.10 16.58 26.11
N SER A 142 6.16 15.46 26.86
CA SER A 142 5.27 14.32 26.68
C SER A 142 4.00 14.49 27.51
N TYR A 143 3.26 15.56 27.23
CA TYR A 143 2.16 16.05 28.08
C TYR A 143 1.08 14.99 28.35
N ILE A 144 0.80 14.09 27.40
CA ILE A 144 -0.23 13.03 27.55
C ILE A 144 0.10 12.04 28.67
N VAL A 145 1.38 11.80 28.95
CA VAL A 145 1.80 10.94 30.08
C VAL A 145 2.23 11.76 31.29
N TYR A 146 2.33 13.08 31.18
CA TYR A 146 2.78 13.96 32.24
C TYR A 146 1.58 14.59 32.97
N ASP A 147 1.35 14.19 34.23
CA ASP A 147 0.41 14.87 35.12
C ASP A 147 1.11 16.03 35.87
N PRO A 148 0.68 17.30 35.67
CA PRO A 148 1.31 18.44 36.33
C PRO A 148 1.20 18.43 37.87
N LYS A 149 0.16 17.80 38.43
CA LYS A 149 -0.05 17.77 39.89
C LYS A 149 0.84 16.73 40.55
N VAL A 150 1.01 15.57 39.90
CA VAL A 150 1.84 14.48 40.44
C VAL A 150 3.31 14.70 40.11
N HIS A 151 3.62 14.90 38.83
CA HIS A 151 5.00 14.93 38.36
C HIS A 151 5.63 16.33 38.50
N GLY A 152 4.83 17.40 38.39
CA GLY A 152 5.33 18.78 38.38
C GLY A 152 5.64 19.39 39.73
N GLN A 153 5.10 18.82 40.82
CA GLN A 153 5.32 19.32 42.19
C GLN A 153 6.42 18.56 42.95
N GLY A 154 7.05 17.56 42.32
CA GLY A 154 8.13 16.77 42.92
C GLY A 154 9.44 17.56 43.08
N PRO A 155 10.38 17.07 43.92
CA PRO A 155 11.57 17.82 44.37
C PRO A 155 12.62 18.18 43.29
N GLY A 156 12.38 17.88 42.01
CA GLY A 156 13.35 18.14 40.95
C GLY A 156 14.65 17.35 41.11
N VAL A 157 15.58 17.54 40.18
CA VAL A 157 16.91 16.93 40.20
C VAL A 157 17.94 17.95 39.76
N GLN A 158 19.01 18.12 40.55
CA GLN A 158 20.12 19.02 40.26
C GLN A 158 21.45 18.28 40.35
N PHE A 159 22.32 18.45 39.35
CA PHE A 159 23.66 17.87 39.32
C PHE A 159 24.55 18.55 38.27
N THR A 160 25.86 18.41 38.42
CA THR A 160 26.87 18.93 37.48
C THR A 160 27.46 17.81 36.64
N MET A 161 27.47 17.98 35.32
CA MET A 161 28.12 17.07 34.36
C MET A 161 28.71 17.86 33.19
N GLN A 162 29.49 17.19 32.34
CA GLN A 162 29.94 17.81 31.10
C GLN A 162 28.76 18.03 30.15
N GLU A 163 28.70 19.18 29.50
CA GLU A 163 27.76 19.44 28.42
C GLU A 163 27.96 18.44 27.29
N GLY A 164 26.87 17.87 26.76
CA GLY A 164 26.92 16.98 25.62
C GLY A 164 26.77 17.71 24.28
N PRO A 165 27.49 17.30 23.23
CA PRO A 165 27.27 17.79 21.88
C PRO A 165 25.88 17.40 21.34
N ASN A 166 25.44 18.09 20.29
CA ASN A 166 24.25 17.71 19.55
C ASN A 166 24.44 16.33 18.89
N ILE A 167 23.35 15.57 18.82
CA ILE A 167 23.31 14.32 18.07
C ILE A 167 23.24 14.65 16.57
N THR A 168 24.08 14.00 15.74
CA THR A 168 24.09 14.26 14.29
C THR A 168 22.91 13.61 13.57
N TYR A 169 22.71 13.96 12.30
CA TYR A 169 21.72 13.35 11.42
C TYR A 169 22.41 12.50 10.35
N ILE A 170 22.05 11.23 10.24
CA ILE A 170 22.50 10.35 9.15
C ILE A 170 21.41 10.31 8.07
N HIS A 171 21.80 10.60 6.83
CA HIS A 171 20.93 10.46 5.66
C HIS A 171 21.06 9.06 5.07
N ARG A 172 19.92 8.41 4.82
CA ARG A 172 19.92 7.09 4.16
C ARG A 172 20.35 7.20 2.68
N PRO A 173 21.33 6.41 2.20
CA PRO A 173 21.66 6.35 0.78
C PRO A 173 20.43 6.03 -0.06
N ASN A 174 20.23 6.74 -1.17
CA ASN A 174 19.04 6.65 -2.02
C ASN A 174 17.70 6.98 -1.34
N GLY A 175 17.64 7.37 -0.06
CA GLY A 175 16.41 7.80 0.61
C GLY A 175 15.90 9.16 0.11
N HIS A 176 14.64 9.49 0.40
CA HIS A 176 14.15 10.84 0.21
C HIS A 176 14.93 11.79 1.14
N ILE A 177 15.11 13.07 0.76
CA ILE A 177 15.85 14.10 1.54
C ILE A 177 15.30 14.37 2.97
N LYS A 178 14.29 13.62 3.41
CA LYS A 178 13.64 13.71 4.73
C LYS A 178 13.86 12.46 5.58
N ASP A 179 14.54 11.43 5.05
CA ASP A 179 14.73 10.13 5.68
C ASP A 179 15.98 10.19 6.59
N TYR A 180 15.89 10.98 7.66
CA TYR A 180 16.96 11.15 8.63
C TYR A 180 16.82 10.19 9.80
N VAL A 181 17.94 9.65 10.27
CA VAL A 181 18.03 8.89 11.52
C VAL A 181 19.08 9.52 12.45
N PRO A 182 18.96 9.38 13.78
CA PRO A 182 19.96 9.95 14.69
C PRO A 182 21.30 9.21 14.59
N GLY A 183 22.35 10.00 14.37
CA GLY A 183 23.74 9.55 14.26
C GLY A 183 24.49 9.56 15.58
N PRO A 184 25.84 9.47 15.55
CA PRO A 184 26.65 9.70 16.74
C PRO A 184 26.59 11.18 17.17
N PRO A 185 26.90 11.51 18.42
CA PRO A 185 27.09 12.90 18.84
C PRO A 185 28.25 13.58 18.09
N GLU A 186 28.16 14.90 17.86
CA GLU A 186 29.23 15.70 17.27
C GLU A 186 30.51 15.67 18.11
N ASN A 187 31.67 15.92 17.50
CA ASN A 187 32.92 16.09 18.24
C ASN A 187 32.91 17.46 18.93
N MET A 188 33.13 17.51 20.25
CA MET A 188 33.36 18.77 20.95
C MET A 188 34.86 19.04 21.08
N ASP A 189 35.27 20.25 20.71
CA ASP A 189 36.67 20.67 20.80
C ASP A 189 37.10 21.04 22.23
N VAL A 190 36.17 21.45 23.10
CA VAL A 190 36.46 21.82 24.51
C VAL A 190 35.37 21.30 25.46
N PRO A 191 35.70 20.50 26.48
CA PRO A 191 34.74 20.03 27.48
C PRO A 191 34.33 21.16 28.44
N VAL A 192 33.03 21.50 28.47
CA VAL A 192 32.44 22.51 29.38
C VAL A 192 31.63 21.81 30.46
N GLN A 193 31.86 22.17 31.73
CA GLN A 193 31.02 21.71 32.85
C GLN A 193 29.74 22.54 32.91
N LYS A 194 28.60 21.89 33.08
CA LYS A 194 27.27 22.50 33.11
C LYS A 194 26.46 21.96 34.28
N ASP A 195 25.82 22.88 35.00
CA ASP A 195 24.85 22.55 36.03
C ASP A 195 23.49 22.29 35.37
N TYR A 196 22.98 21.08 35.55
CA TYR A 196 21.69 20.66 35.06
C TYR A 196 20.66 20.75 36.19
N ASN A 197 19.51 21.37 35.89
CA ASN A 197 18.39 21.50 36.81
C ASN A 197 17.11 21.08 36.10
N PHE A 198 16.57 19.92 36.48
CA PHE A 198 15.33 19.36 35.96
C PHE A 198 14.22 19.52 37.00
N SER A 199 13.12 20.14 36.62
CA SER A 199 11.96 20.33 37.50
C SER A 199 11.09 19.07 37.56
N GLY A 200 10.51 18.79 38.73
CA GLY A 200 9.59 17.67 38.92
C GLY A 200 10.26 16.32 39.19
N SER A 201 9.47 15.31 39.55
CA SER A 201 9.98 13.96 39.84
C SER A 201 10.33 13.14 38.59
N GLY A 202 9.82 13.57 37.43
CA GLY A 202 9.89 12.86 36.14
C GLY A 202 8.91 11.67 36.08
N VAL A 203 8.20 11.52 34.97
CA VAL A 203 7.08 10.55 34.82
C VAL A 203 7.50 9.08 35.07
N TRP A 204 8.72 8.70 34.69
CA TRP A 204 9.16 7.30 34.68
C TRP A 204 9.16 6.65 36.08
N ASN A 205 9.60 7.40 37.09
CA ASN A 205 9.86 6.89 38.44
C ASN A 205 8.58 6.51 39.19
N ASP A 206 7.42 6.96 38.73
CA ASP A 206 6.12 6.63 39.32
C ASP A 206 5.60 5.25 38.87
N TYR A 207 6.18 4.65 37.82
CA TYR A 207 5.70 3.40 37.23
C TYR A 207 6.76 2.31 37.09
N PHE A 208 8.02 2.71 36.91
CA PHE A 208 9.12 1.80 36.61
C PHE A 208 10.31 2.03 37.54
N GLU A 209 11.09 0.97 37.75
CA GLU A 209 12.43 1.11 38.33
C GLU A 209 13.38 1.81 37.32
N PRO A 210 14.48 2.43 37.79
CA PRO A 210 15.46 3.04 36.90
C PRO A 210 16.05 2.05 35.89
N VAL A 211 16.15 2.47 34.62
CA VAL A 211 16.69 1.66 33.51
C VAL A 211 18.19 1.37 33.64
N SER A 212 18.90 2.08 34.51
CA SER A 212 20.33 1.89 34.77
C SER A 212 20.66 2.15 36.24
N ASP A 213 21.91 1.92 36.61
CA ASP A 213 22.46 2.22 37.94
C ASP A 213 22.91 3.69 38.08
N PHE A 214 22.71 4.52 37.07
CA PHE A 214 23.02 5.94 37.14
C PHE A 214 22.10 6.67 38.12
N VAL A 215 22.71 7.41 39.05
CA VAL A 215 22.04 8.32 39.96
C VAL A 215 22.56 9.73 39.67
N PRO A 216 21.67 10.73 39.49
CA PRO A 216 22.08 12.12 39.36
C PRO A 216 23.08 12.56 40.44
N GLY A 217 24.23 13.10 40.04
CA GLY A 217 25.33 13.44 40.94
C GLY A 217 26.38 12.34 41.16
N ASP A 218 26.28 11.19 40.49
CA ASP A 218 27.32 10.14 40.55
C ASP A 218 28.67 10.65 40.02
N THR A 219 29.71 10.54 40.85
CA THR A 219 31.01 11.17 40.55
C THR A 219 31.72 10.53 39.36
N SER A 220 31.41 9.27 39.01
CA SER A 220 31.99 8.62 37.82
C SER A 220 31.53 9.25 36.50
N CYS A 221 30.41 9.98 36.53
CA CYS A 221 29.79 10.60 35.37
C CYS A 221 30.15 12.08 35.20
N ARG A 222 30.71 12.72 36.23
CA ARG A 222 30.97 14.18 36.26
C ARG A 222 31.74 14.71 35.04
N ASN A 223 32.73 13.96 34.56
CA ASN A 223 33.57 14.33 33.41
C ASN A 223 33.13 13.66 32.09
N LYS A 224 31.86 13.25 31.99
CA LYS A 224 31.31 12.66 30.77
C LYS A 224 30.10 13.45 30.29
N PRO A 225 29.85 13.50 28.96
CA PRO A 225 28.76 14.27 28.39
C PRO A 225 27.39 13.70 28.76
N LEU A 226 26.43 14.61 29.00
CA LEU A 226 24.99 14.32 28.99
C LEU A 226 24.41 14.77 27.65
N VAL A 227 23.99 13.81 26.81
CA VAL A 227 23.40 14.08 25.48
C VAL A 227 21.90 13.79 25.47
N THR A 228 21.13 14.51 24.66
CA THR A 228 19.69 14.27 24.45
C THR A 228 19.33 14.49 22.98
N MET A 229 18.26 13.84 22.51
CA MET A 229 17.74 14.04 21.15
C MET A 229 16.77 15.21 21.08
N ASP A 230 16.70 15.87 19.91
CA ASP A 230 15.60 16.77 19.60
C ASP A 230 14.32 16.00 19.17
N LEU A 231 13.20 16.70 19.05
CA LEU A 231 11.91 16.06 18.72
C LEU A 231 11.88 15.45 17.30
N PHE A 232 12.62 16.02 16.35
CA PHE A 232 12.69 15.50 14.99
C PHE A 232 13.54 14.22 14.92
N GLN A 233 14.58 14.12 15.74
CA GLN A 233 15.34 12.89 15.93
C GLN A 233 14.52 11.79 16.58
N VAL A 234 13.59 12.12 17.49
CA VAL A 234 12.72 11.13 18.15
C VAL A 234 11.57 10.67 17.26
N THR A 235 10.73 11.59 16.73
CA THR A 235 9.47 11.21 16.06
C THR A 235 9.66 10.75 14.61
N PRO A 236 10.13 11.56 13.63
CA PRO A 236 10.46 10.96 12.34
C PRO A 236 11.73 10.11 12.40
N GLY A 237 12.75 10.49 13.18
CA GLY A 237 14.03 9.79 13.21
C GLY A 237 13.97 8.36 13.76
N VAL A 238 13.93 8.21 15.09
CA VAL A 238 13.87 6.90 15.76
C VAL A 238 12.60 6.16 15.41
N HIS A 239 11.44 6.78 15.58
CA HIS A 239 10.17 6.08 15.44
C HIS A 239 9.78 5.84 13.97
N GLY A 240 10.10 6.77 13.07
CA GLY A 240 9.80 6.67 11.64
C GLY A 240 10.84 5.85 10.86
N PHE A 241 12.10 6.31 10.81
CA PHE A 241 13.08 5.87 9.81
C PHE A 241 14.21 4.97 10.32
N ALA A 242 14.41 4.83 11.65
CA ALA A 242 15.42 3.94 12.18
C ALA A 242 15.01 2.47 11.98
N GLU A 243 15.81 1.69 11.24
CA GLU A 243 15.52 0.26 10.99
C GLU A 243 15.66 -0.59 12.26
N TRP A 244 16.52 -0.18 13.18
CA TRP A 244 16.77 -0.88 14.43
C TRP A 244 15.66 -0.65 15.48
N ALA A 245 14.81 0.37 15.33
CA ALA A 245 13.75 0.68 16.29
C ALA A 245 12.50 -0.17 16.02
N PRO A 246 11.93 -0.84 17.05
CA PRO A 246 10.74 -1.66 16.87
C PRO A 246 9.50 -0.78 16.64
N ARG A 247 8.58 -1.27 15.81
CA ARG A 247 7.28 -0.65 15.57
C ARG A 247 6.16 -1.64 15.88
N CYS A 248 5.02 -1.07 16.22
CA CYS A 248 3.82 -1.82 16.57
C CYS A 248 2.92 -2.13 15.35
N TRP A 249 3.09 -1.38 14.25
CA TRP A 249 2.34 -1.55 13.00
C TRP A 249 3.05 -0.85 11.83
N ARG A 250 2.59 -1.10 10.60
CA ARG A 250 3.05 -0.40 9.40
C ARG A 250 2.41 0.99 9.32
N TYR A 251 3.22 2.04 9.33
CA TYR A 251 2.72 3.40 9.12
C TYR A 251 2.64 3.71 7.62
N GLU A 252 1.45 4.04 7.12
CA GLU A 252 1.21 4.28 5.67
C GLU A 252 2.09 5.38 5.06
N TYR A 253 2.50 6.36 5.88
CA TYR A 253 3.36 7.46 5.41
C TYR A 253 4.81 7.00 5.15
N LEU A 254 5.27 5.91 5.78
CA LEU A 254 6.63 5.40 5.62
C LEU A 254 6.84 4.74 4.24
N PRO A 255 8.09 4.72 3.74
CA PRO A 255 8.40 4.11 2.45
C PRO A 255 8.40 2.58 2.51
N ASP A 256 8.22 1.94 1.35
CA ASP A 256 8.05 0.48 1.22
C ASP A 256 9.23 -0.33 1.75
N TYR A 257 10.46 0.22 1.71
CA TYR A 257 11.65 -0.46 2.24
C TYR A 257 11.63 -0.56 3.78
N ILE A 258 10.85 0.30 4.48
CA ILE A 258 10.62 0.21 5.93
C ILE A 258 9.39 -0.64 6.22
N THR A 259 8.27 -0.38 5.54
CA THR A 259 7.00 -1.07 5.82
C THR A 259 6.96 -2.49 5.28
N ARG A 260 7.77 -2.81 4.26
CA ARG A 260 7.90 -4.10 3.58
C ARG A 260 6.54 -4.77 3.33
N PRO A 261 5.65 -4.15 2.54
CA PRO A 261 4.28 -4.64 2.35
C PRO A 261 4.21 -6.01 1.67
N HIS A 262 5.29 -6.43 0.98
CA HIS A 262 5.45 -7.75 0.35
C HIS A 262 5.75 -8.88 1.34
N ILE A 263 5.77 -8.62 2.65
CA ILE A 263 5.92 -9.62 3.71
C ILE A 263 4.59 -9.69 4.48
N PRO A 264 4.09 -10.86 4.90
CA PRO A 264 2.96 -10.96 5.82
C PRO A 264 3.20 -10.13 7.08
N LEU A 265 2.14 -9.54 7.66
CA LEU A 265 2.31 -8.62 8.80
C LEU A 265 2.98 -9.32 9.99
N GLN A 266 2.61 -10.57 10.24
CA GLN A 266 3.20 -11.36 11.32
C GLN A 266 4.71 -11.58 11.11
N GLU A 267 5.15 -12.01 9.92
CA GLU A 267 6.58 -12.19 9.61
C GLU A 267 7.36 -10.86 9.72
N TRP A 268 6.73 -9.73 9.37
CA TRP A 268 7.34 -8.40 9.54
C TRP A 268 7.43 -7.94 11.00
N LEU A 269 6.47 -8.30 11.86
CA LEU A 269 6.47 -7.95 13.28
C LEU A 269 7.46 -8.78 14.11
N GLU A 270 7.82 -9.98 13.67
CA GLU A 270 8.71 -10.89 14.40
C GLU A 270 10.05 -10.27 14.85
N PRO A 271 10.88 -9.67 13.98
CA PRO A 271 12.14 -9.05 14.41
C PRO A 271 11.89 -7.88 15.37
N GLN A 272 10.79 -7.14 15.18
CA GLN A 272 10.44 -5.98 16.01
C GLN A 272 10.01 -6.42 17.42
N ARG A 273 9.20 -7.48 17.52
CA ARG A 273 8.79 -8.08 18.78
C ARG A 273 9.97 -8.71 19.52
N SER A 274 10.87 -9.36 18.80
CA SER A 274 12.09 -9.95 19.37
C SER A 274 13.02 -8.87 19.96
N ILE A 275 13.24 -7.77 19.23
CA ILE A 275 14.02 -6.63 19.72
C ILE A 275 13.34 -5.98 20.92
N GLY A 276 12.03 -5.73 20.84
CA GLY A 276 11.23 -5.18 21.95
C GLY A 276 11.33 -6.03 23.21
N HIS A 277 11.17 -7.35 23.07
CA HIS A 277 11.29 -8.31 24.18
C HIS A 277 12.67 -8.28 24.85
N ARG A 278 13.75 -8.29 24.05
CA ARG A 278 15.13 -8.22 24.56
C ARG A 278 15.34 -6.97 25.40
N VAL A 279 14.99 -5.79 24.85
CA VAL A 279 15.20 -4.51 25.54
C VAL A 279 14.33 -4.41 26.79
N LEU A 280 13.07 -4.83 26.72
CA LEU A 280 12.16 -4.82 27.86
C LEU A 280 12.71 -5.69 29.00
N LYS A 281 13.11 -6.93 28.71
CA LYS A 281 13.69 -7.87 29.69
C LYS A 281 14.96 -7.32 30.36
N GLN A 282 15.75 -6.53 29.62
CA GLN A 282 17.02 -5.99 30.11
C GLN A 282 16.86 -4.70 30.92
N TYR A 283 15.99 -3.77 30.49
CA TYR A 283 15.97 -2.40 31.01
C TYR A 283 14.69 -1.98 31.73
N ILE A 284 13.54 -2.59 31.43
CA ILE A 284 12.24 -2.11 31.91
C ILE A 284 11.73 -3.02 33.02
N ARG A 285 11.59 -2.49 34.23
CA ARG A 285 11.03 -3.21 35.40
C ARG A 285 9.88 -2.41 35.99
N PHE A 286 8.69 -3.00 36.01
CA PHE A 286 7.51 -2.38 36.61
C PHE A 286 7.63 -2.35 38.13
N LEU A 287 7.12 -1.28 38.75
CA LEU A 287 7.09 -1.18 40.21
C LEU A 287 6.24 -2.30 40.85
N PRO A 288 6.58 -2.73 42.08
CA PRO A 288 5.89 -3.85 42.74
C PRO A 288 4.37 -3.71 42.84
N HIS A 289 3.85 -2.50 43.05
CA HIS A 289 2.41 -2.28 43.21
C HIS A 289 1.63 -2.53 41.89
N ILE A 290 2.18 -2.12 40.74
CA ILE A 290 1.60 -2.38 39.42
C ILE A 290 1.58 -3.88 39.13
N ARG A 291 2.70 -4.58 39.39
CA ARG A 291 2.78 -6.05 39.24
C ARG A 291 1.76 -6.78 40.11
N LYS A 292 1.63 -6.38 41.37
CA LYS A 292 0.68 -6.98 42.32
C LYS A 292 -0.77 -6.76 41.90
N LYS A 293 -1.12 -5.57 41.41
CA LYS A 293 -2.46 -5.29 40.88
C LYS A 293 -2.76 -6.13 39.65
N ALA A 294 -1.82 -6.25 38.70
CA ALA A 294 -2.00 -7.11 37.53
C ALA A 294 -2.21 -8.59 37.89
N GLU A 295 -1.45 -9.11 38.89
CA GLU A 295 -1.68 -10.46 39.44
C GLU A 295 -3.06 -10.59 40.08
N THR A 296 -3.56 -9.54 40.73
CA THR A 296 -4.87 -9.56 41.39
C THR A 296 -6.01 -9.61 40.36
N PHE A 297 -5.90 -8.87 39.26
CA PHE A 297 -6.95 -8.80 38.24
C PHE A 297 -6.94 -9.98 37.26
N ASN A 298 -5.77 -10.57 37.00
CA ASN A 298 -5.67 -11.78 36.19
C ASN A 298 -4.79 -12.86 36.84
N PRO A 299 -5.26 -13.49 37.94
CA PRO A 299 -4.48 -14.49 38.66
C PRO A 299 -4.47 -15.84 37.92
N SER A 300 -3.45 -16.64 38.18
CA SER A 300 -3.48 -18.09 37.88
C SER A 300 -3.62 -18.46 36.39
N CYS A 301 -2.99 -17.76 35.46
CA CYS A 301 -2.93 -18.22 34.05
C CYS A 301 -1.82 -19.24 33.86
N SER A 302 -2.15 -20.44 33.38
CA SER A 302 -1.16 -21.46 33.03
C SER A 302 -1.65 -22.29 31.85
N LEU A 303 -0.72 -22.81 31.04
CA LEU A 303 -1.07 -23.56 29.84
C LEU A 303 -1.84 -24.86 30.14
N PHE A 304 -1.61 -25.50 31.29
CA PHE A 304 -2.17 -26.83 31.59
C PHE A 304 -3.29 -26.82 32.63
N SER A 305 -3.29 -25.87 33.56
CA SER A 305 -4.25 -25.84 34.67
C SER A 305 -5.35 -24.80 34.52
N ASN A 306 -5.07 -23.68 33.85
CA ASN A 306 -6.06 -22.63 33.60
C ASN A 306 -5.65 -21.79 32.39
N PRO A 307 -5.80 -22.31 31.16
CA PRO A 307 -5.45 -21.57 29.95
C PRO A 307 -6.22 -20.26 29.89
N CYS A 308 -5.50 -19.15 29.66
CA CYS A 308 -6.09 -17.83 29.49
C CYS A 308 -6.04 -17.34 28.05
N LEU A 309 -7.15 -16.75 27.62
CA LEU A 309 -7.27 -15.91 26.43
C LEU A 309 -7.33 -14.43 26.84
N GLY A 310 -6.35 -13.63 26.42
CA GLY A 310 -6.42 -12.17 26.48
C GLY A 310 -7.25 -11.61 25.33
N ILE A 311 -8.13 -10.67 25.61
CA ILE A 311 -8.91 -9.94 24.61
C ILE A 311 -8.67 -8.46 24.83
N HIS A 312 -8.25 -7.77 23.78
CA HIS A 312 -8.09 -6.32 23.83
C HIS A 312 -8.95 -5.64 22.76
N ILE A 313 -9.99 -4.94 23.22
CA ILE A 313 -10.95 -4.24 22.37
C ILE A 313 -10.81 -2.74 22.62
N ARG A 314 -10.32 -2.01 21.60
CA ARG A 314 -10.13 -0.55 21.66
C ARG A 314 -11.19 0.13 20.81
N GLN A 315 -12.05 0.93 21.43
CA GLN A 315 -13.16 1.64 20.76
C GLN A 315 -13.20 3.14 21.05
N SER A 316 -12.38 3.66 21.97
CA SER A 316 -12.46 5.08 22.33
C SER A 316 -11.85 5.99 21.26
N ASP A 317 -10.58 5.85 20.91
CA ASP A 317 -9.81 6.92 20.22
C ASP A 317 -8.96 6.43 19.04
N LYS A 318 -9.44 5.44 18.28
CA LYS A 318 -8.62 4.82 17.22
C LYS A 318 -8.32 5.79 16.07
N ALA A 319 -7.10 6.33 16.05
CA ALA A 319 -6.65 7.32 15.08
C ALA A 319 -6.08 6.73 13.76
N ALA A 320 -5.76 7.61 12.81
CA ALA A 320 -5.03 7.36 11.56
C ALA A 320 -5.70 6.41 10.55
N GLY A 321 -7.03 6.37 10.50
CA GLY A 321 -7.77 5.57 9.52
C GLY A 321 -7.76 4.06 9.79
N ARG A 322 -7.25 3.64 10.96
CA ARG A 322 -7.23 2.25 11.39
C ARG A 322 -8.63 1.76 11.77
N ARG A 323 -8.92 0.50 11.47
CA ARG A 323 -10.25 -0.11 11.60
C ARG A 323 -10.64 -0.29 13.06
N GLN A 324 -11.74 0.29 13.51
CA GLN A 324 -12.32 -0.03 14.80
C GLN A 324 -13.03 -1.39 14.71
N ILE A 325 -12.48 -2.40 15.38
CA ILE A 325 -13.00 -3.77 15.33
C ILE A 325 -14.24 -3.86 16.22
N GLN A 326 -15.32 -4.43 15.70
CA GLN A 326 -16.57 -4.57 16.45
C GLN A 326 -16.41 -5.63 17.54
N THR A 327 -17.10 -5.44 18.67
CA THR A 327 -17.02 -6.35 19.82
C THR A 327 -17.39 -7.79 19.43
N ASP A 328 -18.40 -7.96 18.56
CA ASP A 328 -18.87 -9.29 18.15
C ASP A 328 -17.90 -10.06 17.24
N GLU A 329 -16.95 -9.39 16.60
CA GLU A 329 -15.92 -10.06 15.80
C GLU A 329 -14.97 -10.91 16.66
N PHE A 330 -14.89 -10.63 17.96
CA PHE A 330 -14.08 -11.41 18.90
C PHE A 330 -14.80 -12.70 19.36
N LEU A 331 -16.12 -12.73 19.34
CA LEU A 331 -16.92 -13.82 19.92
C LEU A 331 -16.63 -15.19 19.27
N PRO A 332 -16.51 -15.34 17.94
CA PRO A 332 -16.17 -16.62 17.32
C PRO A 332 -14.83 -17.21 17.78
N TYR A 333 -13.84 -16.35 18.05
CA TYR A 333 -12.53 -16.78 18.56
C TYR A 333 -12.61 -17.17 20.03
N VAL A 334 -13.41 -16.46 20.82
CA VAL A 334 -13.69 -16.84 22.21
C VAL A 334 -14.35 -18.20 22.29
N LEU A 335 -15.36 -18.45 21.45
CA LEU A 335 -16.01 -19.75 21.36
C LEU A 335 -15.01 -20.84 20.97
N SER A 336 -14.22 -20.60 19.92
CA SER A 336 -13.19 -21.53 19.45
C SER A 336 -12.19 -21.88 20.55
N PHE A 337 -11.74 -20.88 21.33
CA PHE A 337 -10.84 -21.08 22.46
C PHE A 337 -11.46 -21.95 23.55
N LEU A 338 -12.70 -21.67 23.95
CA LEU A 338 -13.41 -22.43 24.99
C LEU A 338 -13.71 -23.87 24.54
N GLU A 339 -14.11 -24.06 23.28
CA GLU A 339 -14.36 -25.38 22.68
C GLU A 339 -13.09 -26.25 22.64
N SER A 340 -11.91 -25.64 22.53
CA SER A 340 -10.63 -26.33 22.57
C SER A 340 -10.13 -26.65 23.98
N GLY A 341 -10.88 -26.31 25.04
CA GLY A 341 -10.51 -26.55 26.45
C GLY A 341 -9.97 -25.32 27.19
N GLY A 342 -10.10 -24.12 26.60
CA GLY A 342 -9.78 -22.86 27.25
C GLY A 342 -10.59 -22.62 28.53
N SER A 343 -9.99 -21.98 29.54
CA SER A 343 -10.60 -21.86 30.88
C SER A 343 -11.00 -20.44 31.27
N SER A 344 -10.14 -19.45 31.06
CA SER A 344 -10.37 -18.07 31.52
C SER A 344 -10.19 -17.06 30.39
N ILE A 345 -10.92 -15.95 30.45
CA ILE A 345 -10.82 -14.85 29.49
C ILE A 345 -10.49 -13.58 30.26
N TYR A 346 -9.51 -12.81 29.80
CA TYR A 346 -9.18 -11.50 30.35
C TYR A 346 -9.51 -10.41 29.34
N LEU A 347 -10.38 -9.47 29.70
CA LEU A 347 -10.83 -8.38 28.84
C LEU A 347 -10.18 -7.06 29.24
N ALA A 348 -9.37 -6.52 28.34
CA ALA A 348 -8.86 -5.15 28.39
C ALA A 348 -9.62 -4.27 27.40
N THR A 349 -10.25 -3.20 27.88
CA THR A 349 -10.95 -2.25 27.02
C THR A 349 -10.98 -0.85 27.61
N ASP A 350 -10.88 0.13 26.71
CA ASP A 350 -10.97 1.56 27.00
C ASP A 350 -12.41 2.09 26.95
N SER A 351 -13.39 1.24 26.63
CA SER A 351 -14.76 1.66 26.35
C SER A 351 -15.80 0.98 27.24
N THR A 352 -16.68 1.79 27.83
CA THR A 352 -17.85 1.31 28.58
C THR A 352 -18.83 0.57 27.67
N SER A 353 -19.00 1.03 26.41
CA SER A 353 -19.90 0.39 25.45
C SER A 353 -19.53 -1.08 25.16
N VAL A 354 -18.24 -1.40 25.18
CA VAL A 354 -17.75 -2.78 24.98
C VAL A 354 -18.19 -3.68 26.13
N VAL A 355 -18.00 -3.20 27.37
CA VAL A 355 -18.38 -3.94 28.58
C VAL A 355 -19.89 -4.17 28.61
N ASP A 356 -20.67 -3.13 28.33
CA ASP A 356 -22.13 -3.20 28.31
C ASP A 356 -22.63 -4.14 27.19
N HIS A 357 -22.03 -4.06 26.00
CA HIS A 357 -22.38 -4.94 24.89
C HIS A 357 -22.12 -6.40 25.25
N ILE A 358 -20.99 -6.75 25.86
CA ILE A 358 -20.67 -8.11 26.30
C ILE A 358 -21.68 -8.59 27.36
N LYS A 359 -21.98 -7.75 28.37
CA LYS A 359 -22.97 -8.08 29.41
C LYS A 359 -24.36 -8.34 28.84
N ASN A 360 -24.75 -7.64 27.78
CA ASN A 360 -26.09 -7.70 27.21
C ASN A 360 -26.26 -8.74 26.10
N SER A 361 -25.21 -9.02 25.31
CA SER A 361 -25.32 -9.81 24.07
C SER A 361 -24.58 -11.14 24.08
N TRP A 362 -23.49 -11.28 24.85
CA TRP A 362 -22.70 -12.51 24.85
C TRP A 362 -23.35 -13.58 25.73
N PRO A 363 -23.19 -14.89 25.42
CA PRO A 363 -23.72 -15.97 26.25
C PRO A 363 -23.30 -15.88 27.72
N VAL A 364 -24.25 -16.05 28.66
CA VAL A 364 -24.01 -15.95 30.12
C VAL A 364 -22.90 -16.88 30.60
N GLY A 365 -22.74 -18.06 29.97
CA GLY A 365 -21.64 -18.98 30.28
C GLY A 365 -20.25 -18.40 29.99
N ILE A 366 -20.12 -17.59 28.94
CA ILE A 366 -18.88 -16.88 28.59
C ILE A 366 -18.68 -15.70 29.53
N GLN A 367 -19.72 -14.93 29.83
CA GLN A 367 -19.63 -13.79 30.74
C GLN A 367 -19.03 -14.18 32.10
N LYS A 368 -19.43 -15.34 32.65
CA LYS A 368 -18.89 -15.88 33.91
C LYS A 368 -17.40 -16.26 33.87
N ARG A 369 -16.82 -16.35 32.67
CA ARG A 369 -15.40 -16.69 32.44
C ARG A 369 -14.54 -15.45 32.19
N ILE A 370 -15.16 -14.27 32.00
CA ILE A 370 -14.47 -13.01 31.73
C ILE A 370 -14.02 -12.35 33.04
N ARG A 371 -12.75 -11.95 33.06
CA ARG A 371 -12.09 -11.17 34.10
C ARG A 371 -11.72 -9.80 33.52
N SER A 372 -11.74 -8.75 34.36
CA SER A 372 -11.30 -7.39 34.00
C SER A 372 -10.95 -6.62 35.27
N MET A 373 -10.42 -5.39 35.13
CA MET A 373 -10.17 -4.49 36.27
C MET A 373 -11.44 -4.01 37.01
N GLY A 374 -12.63 -4.43 36.59
CA GLY A 374 -13.90 -4.08 37.23
C GLY A 374 -14.48 -2.76 36.72
N ASP A 375 -15.39 -2.15 37.50
CA ASP A 375 -16.12 -0.93 37.11
C ASP A 375 -15.44 0.38 37.58
N ASP A 376 -14.51 0.32 38.55
CA ASP A 376 -13.73 1.49 39.04
C ASP A 376 -12.43 1.71 38.24
N ILE A 377 -12.59 1.95 36.94
CA ILE A 377 -11.50 2.24 35.99
C ILE A 377 -12.00 3.29 35.01
N VAL A 378 -11.10 4.16 34.54
CA VAL A 378 -11.48 5.20 33.58
C VAL A 378 -11.75 4.55 32.22
N ARG A 379 -13.01 4.64 31.76
CA ARG A 379 -13.44 4.21 30.42
C ARG A 379 -14.20 5.32 29.73
N SER A 380 -14.03 5.39 28.42
CA SER A 380 -14.75 6.32 27.56
C SER A 380 -16.19 5.86 27.32
N THR A 381 -17.11 6.82 27.24
CA THR A 381 -18.53 6.59 26.91
C THR A 381 -18.92 7.13 25.54
N ASN A 382 -18.09 7.95 24.90
CA ASN A 382 -18.44 8.74 23.72
C ASN A 382 -17.28 8.88 22.70
N ALA A 383 -16.40 7.88 22.62
CA ALA A 383 -15.24 7.87 21.70
C ALA A 383 -14.19 8.99 21.96
N GLU A 384 -14.15 9.52 23.17
CA GLU A 384 -13.05 10.37 23.66
C GLU A 384 -11.92 9.51 24.22
N ALA A 385 -10.65 9.93 24.04
CA ALA A 385 -9.53 9.18 24.57
C ALA A 385 -9.54 9.15 26.10
N VAL A 386 -9.24 7.99 26.70
CA VAL A 386 -9.27 7.81 28.16
C VAL A 386 -8.34 8.79 28.89
N PHE A 387 -7.20 9.14 28.29
CA PHE A 387 -6.25 10.12 28.84
C PHE A 387 -6.73 11.57 28.75
N ASP A 388 -7.77 11.89 27.97
CA ASP A 388 -8.35 13.24 27.89
C ASP A 388 -9.45 13.46 28.96
N ILE A 389 -10.02 12.39 29.51
CA ILE A 389 -11.13 12.43 30.47
C ILE A 389 -10.71 12.06 31.90
N GLY A 390 -9.55 11.41 32.07
CA GLY A 390 -8.98 11.04 33.37
C GLY A 390 -7.69 11.79 33.70
N SER A 391 -7.23 11.69 34.95
CA SER A 391 -5.85 12.12 35.28
C SER A 391 -4.85 11.27 34.48
N HIS A 392 -3.87 11.93 33.86
CA HIS A 392 -2.78 11.24 33.16
C HIS A 392 -2.09 10.23 34.08
N HIS A 393 -1.90 10.59 35.35
CA HIS A 393 -1.25 9.69 36.29
C HIS A 393 -2.05 8.38 36.52
N ARG A 394 -3.36 8.50 36.76
CA ARG A 394 -4.27 7.36 36.96
C ARG A 394 -4.35 6.48 35.71
N THR A 395 -4.59 7.09 34.56
CA THR A 395 -4.79 6.37 33.29
C THR A 395 -3.52 5.65 32.83
N ASN A 396 -2.34 6.24 33.07
CA ASN A 396 -1.05 5.56 32.90
C ASN A 396 -0.90 4.32 33.79
N GLU A 397 -1.29 4.39 35.07
CA GLU A 397 -1.19 3.25 35.99
C GLU A 397 -2.13 2.12 35.54
N GLU A 398 -3.39 2.45 35.24
CA GLU A 398 -4.42 1.51 34.82
C GLU A 398 -4.01 0.75 33.54
N ILE A 399 -3.51 1.45 32.53
CA ILE A 399 -3.12 0.79 31.28
C ILE A 399 -1.85 -0.08 31.42
N LEU A 400 -0.92 0.28 32.32
CA LEU A 400 0.25 -0.56 32.60
C LEU A 400 -0.14 -1.86 33.33
N ILE A 401 -1.17 -1.80 34.17
CA ILE A 401 -1.76 -2.98 34.81
C ILE A 401 -2.43 -3.88 33.75
N GLU A 402 -3.24 -3.31 32.85
CA GLU A 402 -3.87 -4.05 31.74
C GLU A 402 -2.84 -4.72 30.82
N ILE A 403 -1.75 -4.03 30.47
CA ILE A 403 -0.64 -4.59 29.67
C ILE A 403 -0.04 -5.84 30.34
N LEU A 404 0.25 -5.76 31.64
CA LEU A 404 0.79 -6.91 32.38
C LEU A 404 -0.22 -8.05 32.52
N ALA A 405 -1.50 -7.72 32.72
CA ALA A 405 -2.56 -8.71 32.86
C ALA A 405 -2.83 -9.45 31.54
N LEU A 406 -2.78 -8.76 30.39
CA LEU A 406 -2.83 -9.37 29.06
C LEU A 406 -1.62 -10.28 28.81
N ALA A 407 -0.41 -9.83 29.16
CA ALA A 407 0.81 -10.59 28.95
C ALA A 407 0.85 -11.94 29.70
N LYS A 408 0.04 -12.11 30.75
CA LYS A 408 -0.09 -13.37 31.50
C LYS A 408 -0.84 -14.47 30.74
N CYS A 409 -1.61 -14.12 29.72
CA CYS A 409 -2.39 -15.09 28.95
C CYS A 409 -1.52 -15.85 27.95
N GLN A 410 -1.94 -17.06 27.60
CA GLN A 410 -1.23 -17.95 26.67
C GLN A 410 -1.67 -17.72 25.23
N PHE A 411 -2.86 -17.16 25.03
CA PHE A 411 -3.44 -16.81 23.75
C PHE A 411 -3.96 -15.38 23.80
N MET A 412 -4.05 -14.71 22.65
CA MET A 412 -4.61 -13.37 22.59
C MET A 412 -5.40 -13.11 21.31
N VAL A 413 -6.51 -12.40 21.37
CA VAL A 413 -7.21 -11.86 20.20
C VAL A 413 -7.28 -10.35 20.35
N HIS A 414 -6.80 -9.63 19.35
CA HIS A 414 -6.59 -8.18 19.46
C HIS A 414 -6.69 -7.47 18.12
N GLY A 415 -6.69 -6.13 18.16
CA GLY A 415 -6.31 -5.28 17.04
C GLY A 415 -4.91 -4.68 17.20
N LEU A 416 -4.49 -3.86 16.24
CA LEU A 416 -3.32 -3.00 16.30
C LEU A 416 -3.42 -2.02 17.47
N SER A 417 -2.60 -2.24 18.49
CA SER A 417 -2.47 -1.35 19.64
C SER A 417 -1.06 -1.43 20.21
N ALA A 418 -0.52 -0.30 20.65
CA ALA A 418 0.73 -0.30 21.41
C ALA A 418 0.59 -1.09 22.72
N VAL A 419 -0.63 -1.21 23.27
CA VAL A 419 -0.95 -1.99 24.48
C VAL A 419 -0.71 -3.48 24.25
N THR A 420 -1.25 -4.03 23.16
CA THR A 420 -1.14 -5.45 22.84
C THR A 420 0.26 -5.81 22.37
N GLU A 421 0.90 -4.94 21.59
CA GLU A 421 2.31 -5.13 21.22
C GLU A 421 3.24 -5.07 22.43
N SER A 422 3.01 -4.16 23.39
CA SER A 422 3.77 -4.15 24.65
C SER A 422 3.56 -5.43 25.45
N SER A 423 2.33 -5.98 25.45
CA SER A 423 2.02 -7.26 26.10
C SER A 423 2.77 -8.43 25.45
N ILE A 424 2.89 -8.43 24.11
CA ILE A 424 3.66 -9.41 23.35
C ILE A 424 5.17 -9.22 23.58
N TRP A 425 5.66 -7.99 23.73
CA TRP A 425 7.06 -7.76 24.09
C TRP A 425 7.37 -8.29 25.49
N ILE A 426 6.41 -8.31 26.42
CA ILE A 426 6.57 -8.93 27.74
C ILE A 426 6.55 -10.46 27.61
N ASN A 427 5.59 -11.01 26.85
CA ASN A 427 5.43 -12.44 26.63
C ASN A 427 5.53 -12.78 25.13
N LEU A 428 6.76 -13.09 24.68
CA LEU A 428 7.06 -13.31 23.26
C LEU A 428 6.34 -14.54 22.68
N ASN A 429 5.91 -15.50 23.52
CA ASN A 429 5.15 -16.66 23.06
C ASN A 429 3.82 -16.26 22.40
N LEU A 430 3.24 -15.12 22.82
CA LEU A 430 2.03 -14.56 22.19
C LEU A 430 2.23 -14.21 20.71
N HIS A 431 3.47 -14.05 20.21
CA HIS A 431 3.69 -13.83 18.78
C HIS A 431 3.14 -14.96 17.91
N ALA A 432 3.21 -16.21 18.38
CA ALA A 432 2.73 -17.38 17.65
C ALA A 432 1.29 -17.78 18.04
N THR A 433 0.76 -17.28 19.16
CA THR A 433 -0.56 -17.66 19.69
C THR A 433 -1.58 -16.52 19.74
N SER A 434 -1.28 -15.40 19.09
CA SER A 434 -2.19 -14.25 18.96
C SER A 434 -2.83 -14.14 17.59
N VAL A 435 -4.10 -13.72 17.54
CA VAL A 435 -4.80 -13.32 16.32
C VAL A 435 -5.00 -11.81 16.33
N ASN A 436 -4.47 -11.14 15.31
CA ASN A 436 -4.69 -9.72 15.08
C ASN A 436 -5.80 -9.53 14.03
N LEU A 437 -6.99 -9.10 14.43
CA LEU A 437 -8.16 -8.96 13.53
C LEU A 437 -8.05 -7.80 12.52
N GLU A 438 -6.98 -7.01 12.59
CA GLU A 438 -6.61 -6.01 11.58
C GLU A 438 -5.55 -6.53 10.58
N ASP A 439 -5.01 -7.72 10.79
CA ASP A 439 -4.16 -8.38 9.79
C ASP A 439 -5.07 -8.94 8.69
N PRO A 440 -4.94 -8.52 7.42
CA PRO A 440 -5.77 -9.08 6.33
C PRO A 440 -5.61 -10.60 6.18
N ASP A 441 -4.52 -11.16 6.69
CA ASP A 441 -4.17 -12.57 6.58
C ASP A 441 -4.33 -13.31 7.92
N HIS A 442 -5.09 -12.72 8.86
CA HIS A 442 -5.33 -13.33 10.17
C HIS A 442 -5.96 -14.73 10.01
N SER A 443 -5.57 -15.65 10.89
CA SER A 443 -6.23 -16.96 10.98
C SER A 443 -7.72 -16.78 11.24
N ASP A 444 -8.56 -17.52 10.51
CA ASP A 444 -9.99 -17.60 10.81
C ASP A 444 -10.24 -18.37 12.14
N PRO A 445 -11.47 -18.36 12.67
CA PRO A 445 -11.78 -19.06 13.92
C PRO A 445 -11.46 -20.57 13.89
N SER A 446 -11.58 -21.23 12.75
CA SER A 446 -11.30 -22.67 12.62
C SER A 446 -9.80 -22.96 12.71
N ALA A 447 -8.97 -22.19 12.01
CA ALA A 447 -7.52 -22.28 12.10
C ALA A 447 -7.01 -21.89 13.49
N PHE A 448 -7.64 -20.88 14.13
CA PHE A 448 -7.35 -20.53 15.52
C PHE A 448 -7.69 -21.67 16.48
N LYS A 449 -8.84 -22.34 16.29
CA LYS A 449 -9.24 -23.51 17.08
C LYS A 449 -8.21 -24.64 17.00
N GLU A 450 -7.75 -24.96 15.79
CA GLU A 450 -6.71 -25.98 15.57
C GLU A 450 -5.42 -25.61 16.29
N MET A 451 -4.98 -24.36 16.17
CA MET A 451 -3.79 -23.85 16.87
C MET A 451 -3.94 -23.95 18.39
N VAL A 452 -5.07 -23.52 18.96
CA VAL A 452 -5.32 -23.63 20.40
C VAL A 452 -5.28 -25.11 20.84
N SER A 453 -5.98 -26.00 20.15
CA SER A 453 -5.99 -27.43 20.46
C SER A 453 -4.60 -28.06 20.40
N LYS A 454 -3.80 -27.72 19.38
CA LYS A 454 -2.41 -28.20 19.26
C LYS A 454 -1.56 -27.72 20.42
N VAL A 455 -1.65 -26.44 20.80
CA VAL A 455 -0.82 -25.86 21.87
C VAL A 455 -1.22 -26.41 23.24
N LEU A 456 -2.53 -26.57 23.50
CA LEU A 456 -3.03 -27.16 24.76
C LEU A 456 -2.65 -28.64 24.94
N THR A 457 -2.38 -29.36 23.84
CA THR A 457 -1.92 -30.75 23.86
C THR A 457 -0.39 -30.89 23.86
N GLY A 458 0.34 -29.79 24.04
CA GLY A 458 1.81 -29.76 24.14
C GLY A 458 2.55 -29.56 22.81
N GLY A 459 1.84 -29.27 21.71
CA GLY A 459 2.45 -28.96 20.42
C GLY A 459 2.97 -27.53 20.31
N ASN A 460 3.90 -27.29 19.38
CA ASN A 460 4.48 -25.97 19.14
C ASN A 460 3.60 -25.14 18.18
N ALA A 461 3.22 -23.93 18.62
CA ALA A 461 2.47 -22.97 17.82
C ALA A 461 3.25 -22.49 16.58
N THR A 462 4.58 -22.50 16.67
CA THR A 462 5.48 -21.99 15.62
C THR A 462 5.40 -22.82 14.34
N ASP A 463 5.14 -24.12 14.44
CA ASP A 463 5.03 -25.01 13.27
C ASP A 463 3.89 -24.59 12.32
N ILE A 464 2.80 -24.09 12.89
CA ILE A 464 1.63 -23.62 12.11
C ILE A 464 2.00 -22.33 11.36
N MET A 465 2.83 -21.48 11.96
CA MET A 465 3.29 -20.22 11.36
C MET A 465 4.35 -20.44 10.28
N LEU A 466 5.20 -21.46 10.41
CA LEU A 466 6.29 -21.74 9.46
C LEU A 466 5.80 -22.08 8.05
N GLN A 467 4.62 -22.67 7.90
CA GLN A 467 4.04 -23.02 6.61
C GLN A 467 3.69 -21.79 5.76
N ARG A 468 3.45 -20.63 6.39
CA ARG A 468 3.02 -19.40 5.72
C ARG A 468 4.14 -18.38 5.48
N ARG A 469 5.39 -18.71 5.84
CA ARG A 469 6.53 -17.79 5.73
C ARG A 469 7.01 -17.61 4.29
N THR A 470 7.09 -16.37 3.86
CA THR A 470 7.57 -16.01 2.53
C THR A 470 9.08 -16.13 2.42
N SER A 471 9.81 -16.02 3.53
CA SER A 471 11.26 -16.28 3.58
C SER A 471 11.66 -17.68 3.13
N ASN A 472 10.76 -18.67 3.26
CA ASN A 472 11.06 -20.06 2.94
C ASN A 472 10.93 -20.37 1.44
N TRP A 473 10.24 -19.53 0.67
CA TRP A 473 10.05 -19.72 -0.79
C TRP A 473 11.36 -19.64 -1.58
N TRP A 474 12.39 -19.02 -1.02
CA TRP A 474 13.65 -18.69 -1.70
C TRP A 474 14.84 -19.46 -1.14
N LYS A 475 14.58 -20.48 -0.31
CA LYS A 475 15.61 -21.37 0.22
C LYS A 475 15.80 -22.54 -0.73
N LYS A 476 17.07 -22.91 -0.95
CA LYS A 476 17.44 -24.09 -1.73
C LYS A 476 17.07 -25.35 -0.94
N ASP A 477 16.57 -26.38 -1.64
CA ASP A 477 16.39 -27.70 -1.05
C ASP A 477 17.75 -28.29 -0.67
N GLU A 478 17.99 -28.51 0.64
CA GLU A 478 19.22 -29.09 1.16
C GLU A 478 19.43 -30.57 0.73
N THR A 479 18.38 -31.21 0.22
CA THR A 479 18.37 -32.63 -0.17
C THR A 479 18.94 -32.92 -1.56
N HIS A 480 19.19 -31.90 -2.38
CA HIS A 480 19.78 -32.07 -3.71
C HIS A 480 21.31 -32.08 -3.64
N VAL A 481 21.86 -33.25 -3.29
CA VAL A 481 23.30 -33.54 -3.44
C VAL A 481 23.56 -33.85 -4.91
N TRP A 482 24.39 -33.05 -5.56
CA TRP A 482 24.82 -33.25 -6.95
C TRP A 482 25.38 -34.67 -7.14
N PRO A 483 24.73 -35.53 -7.94
CA PRO A 483 25.21 -36.87 -8.17
C PRO A 483 26.08 -36.84 -9.43
N ARG A 484 27.34 -36.42 -9.31
CA ARG A 484 28.39 -36.71 -10.30
C ARG A 484 29.75 -36.53 -9.65
N GLU A 485 30.53 -37.61 -9.56
CA GLU A 485 31.96 -37.47 -9.26
C GLU A 485 32.62 -36.57 -10.31
N PRO A 486 33.61 -35.74 -9.95
CA PRO A 486 34.32 -34.91 -10.91
C PRO A 486 34.92 -35.78 -12.00
N THR A 487 34.40 -35.66 -13.21
CA THR A 487 35.09 -36.09 -14.42
C THR A 487 36.27 -35.15 -14.60
N HIS A 488 37.50 -35.64 -14.44
CA HIS A 488 38.73 -34.84 -14.61
C HIS A 488 39.02 -34.49 -16.08
N SER A 489 37.99 -34.02 -16.81
CA SER A 489 38.01 -33.82 -18.26
C SER A 489 37.28 -32.54 -18.71
N ALA A 490 36.95 -31.61 -17.81
CA ALA A 490 36.11 -30.45 -18.15
C ALA A 490 36.74 -29.49 -19.18
N CYS A 491 38.07 -29.50 -19.32
CA CYS A 491 38.77 -28.70 -20.33
C CYS A 491 39.37 -29.54 -21.48
N GLU A 492 39.04 -30.83 -21.59
CA GLU A 492 39.47 -31.64 -22.72
C GLU A 492 38.80 -31.17 -24.02
N GLY A 493 39.59 -30.94 -25.08
CA GLY A 493 39.10 -30.45 -26.38
C GLY A 493 38.77 -28.95 -26.44
N SER A 494 38.89 -28.24 -25.32
CA SER A 494 38.68 -26.80 -25.22
C SER A 494 39.98 -26.02 -25.43
N SER A 495 39.88 -24.80 -25.95
CA SER A 495 41.02 -23.89 -26.19
C SER A 495 41.42 -23.10 -24.95
N GLY A 496 40.64 -23.17 -23.87
CA GLY A 496 40.85 -22.45 -22.62
C GLY A 496 39.61 -22.37 -21.73
N LEU A 497 39.79 -21.85 -20.52
CA LEU A 497 38.72 -21.59 -19.56
C LEU A 497 38.36 -20.10 -19.59
N LEU A 498 37.09 -19.76 -19.83
CA LEU A 498 36.56 -18.40 -19.73
C LEU A 498 35.88 -18.20 -18.38
N HIS A 499 36.48 -17.40 -17.50
CA HIS A 499 35.89 -16.94 -16.24
C HIS A 499 35.00 -15.72 -16.47
N ILE A 500 33.69 -15.94 -16.32
CA ILE A 500 32.66 -14.89 -16.34
C ILE A 500 32.56 -14.32 -14.92
N ALA A 501 33.33 -13.25 -14.68
CA ALA A 501 33.45 -12.57 -13.39
C ALA A 501 32.64 -11.26 -13.31
N HIS A 502 32.31 -10.68 -14.47
CA HIS A 502 31.73 -9.34 -14.58
C HIS A 502 30.48 -9.33 -15.46
N VAL A 503 29.52 -8.48 -15.09
CA VAL A 503 28.26 -8.30 -15.84
C VAL A 503 28.03 -6.86 -16.32
N GLY A 504 29.00 -5.97 -16.10
CA GLY A 504 28.95 -4.55 -16.48
C GLY A 504 28.37 -3.62 -15.40
N HIS A 505 28.42 -2.29 -15.64
CA HIS A 505 27.99 -1.27 -14.65
C HIS A 505 26.52 -1.37 -14.34
N GLN A 506 26.18 -1.35 -13.06
CA GLN A 506 24.78 -1.22 -12.61
C GLN A 506 23.83 -2.20 -13.32
N ALA A 507 24.36 -3.37 -13.68
CA ALA A 507 23.63 -4.38 -14.42
C ALA A 507 22.64 -5.06 -13.48
N GLY A 508 21.40 -4.56 -13.48
CA GLY A 508 20.30 -5.21 -12.77
C GLY A 508 20.04 -6.62 -13.33
N PHE A 509 19.43 -7.46 -12.51
CA PHE A 509 19.12 -8.88 -12.74
C PHE A 509 19.00 -9.33 -14.21
N GLY A 510 18.01 -8.82 -14.95
CA GLY A 510 17.77 -9.26 -16.34
C GLY A 510 18.93 -8.95 -17.29
N THR A 511 19.60 -7.81 -17.12
CA THR A 511 20.77 -7.43 -17.93
C THR A 511 21.96 -8.31 -17.57
N ALA A 512 22.16 -8.57 -16.28
CA ALA A 512 23.28 -9.38 -15.81
C ALA A 512 23.22 -10.81 -16.39
N PHE A 513 22.13 -11.53 -16.17
CA PHE A 513 22.01 -12.93 -16.56
C PHE A 513 21.62 -13.11 -18.04
N PHE A 514 20.62 -12.37 -18.53
CA PHE A 514 20.05 -12.59 -19.86
C PHE A 514 20.57 -11.60 -20.91
N THR A 515 21.63 -10.85 -20.61
CA THR A 515 22.36 -10.07 -21.64
C THR A 515 23.86 -10.30 -21.47
N SER A 516 24.46 -9.86 -20.37
CA SER A 516 25.91 -9.93 -20.16
C SER A 516 26.45 -11.35 -20.09
N VAL A 517 25.83 -12.24 -19.30
CA VAL A 517 26.25 -13.64 -19.21
C VAL A 517 25.99 -14.37 -20.53
N VAL A 518 24.79 -14.21 -21.14
CA VAL A 518 24.48 -14.82 -22.44
C VAL A 518 25.49 -14.39 -23.52
N ASN A 519 25.85 -13.11 -23.60
CA ASN A 519 26.84 -12.63 -24.57
C ASN A 519 28.24 -13.21 -24.33
N GLN A 520 28.65 -13.38 -23.08
CA GLN A 520 29.93 -14.02 -22.74
C GLN A 520 29.91 -15.53 -23.03
N LEU A 521 28.78 -16.22 -22.84
CA LEU A 521 28.61 -17.62 -23.25
C LEU A 521 28.64 -17.78 -24.76
N ILE A 522 28.03 -16.86 -25.52
CA ILE A 522 28.16 -16.82 -26.99
C ILE A 522 29.62 -16.66 -27.39
N TYR A 523 30.34 -15.74 -26.74
CA TYR A 523 31.77 -15.57 -26.98
C TYR A 523 32.57 -16.84 -26.66
N ALA A 524 32.22 -17.55 -25.59
CA ALA A 524 32.87 -18.81 -25.24
C ALA A 524 32.70 -19.87 -26.33
N GLU A 525 31.48 -20.06 -26.84
CA GLU A 525 31.19 -20.99 -27.94
C GLU A 525 31.94 -20.63 -29.22
N ASP A 526 31.93 -19.35 -29.59
CA ASP A 526 32.56 -18.87 -30.84
C ASP A 526 34.07 -19.05 -30.85
N ASN A 527 34.68 -19.16 -29.67
CA ASN A 527 36.12 -19.32 -29.49
C ASN A 527 36.50 -20.68 -28.91
N ASN A 528 35.57 -21.64 -28.84
CA ASN A 528 35.78 -22.97 -28.29
C ASN A 528 36.42 -22.93 -26.88
N LEU A 529 35.81 -22.17 -25.96
CA LEU A 529 36.25 -22.02 -24.57
C LEU A 529 35.25 -22.71 -23.63
N THR A 530 35.75 -23.32 -22.56
CA THR A 530 34.93 -23.86 -21.47
C THR A 530 34.49 -22.68 -20.59
N PRO A 531 33.19 -22.42 -20.40
CA PRO A 531 32.76 -21.33 -19.54
C PRO A 531 32.77 -21.75 -18.06
N TRP A 532 33.14 -20.82 -17.19
CA TRP A 532 32.97 -20.90 -15.74
C TRP A 532 32.41 -19.58 -15.21
N ILE A 533 31.23 -19.63 -14.60
CA ILE A 533 30.56 -18.44 -14.08
C ILE A 533 30.79 -18.35 -12.57
N HIS A 534 31.47 -17.30 -12.14
CA HIS A 534 31.64 -16.98 -10.73
C HIS A 534 31.59 -15.47 -10.56
N LEU A 535 30.38 -14.96 -10.34
CA LEU A 535 30.11 -13.55 -10.06
C LEU A 535 30.26 -13.30 -8.56
N SER A 536 30.89 -12.18 -8.19
CA SER A 536 31.18 -11.82 -6.80
C SER A 536 30.50 -10.50 -6.39
N GLU A 537 30.88 -9.94 -5.25
CA GLU A 537 30.46 -8.63 -4.72
C GLU A 537 30.63 -7.47 -5.71
N LYS A 538 31.48 -7.64 -6.73
CA LYS A 538 31.63 -6.70 -7.85
C LYS A 538 30.36 -6.57 -8.72
N ALA A 539 29.42 -7.52 -8.62
CA ALA A 539 28.11 -7.46 -9.25
C ALA A 539 27.06 -6.90 -8.27
N GLU A 540 27.27 -5.67 -7.80
CA GLU A 540 26.55 -5.03 -6.68
C GLU A 540 25.02 -5.10 -6.76
N TYR A 541 24.43 -5.11 -7.97
CA TYR A 541 22.97 -5.07 -8.16
C TYR A 541 22.28 -6.44 -8.12
N ILE A 542 23.06 -7.51 -7.94
CA ILE A 542 22.57 -8.89 -7.82
C ILE A 542 23.26 -9.65 -6.67
N TYR A 543 24.07 -8.98 -5.85
CA TYR A 543 24.85 -9.59 -4.79
C TYR A 543 24.24 -9.31 -3.41
N ASP A 544 24.01 -10.35 -2.60
CA ASP A 544 23.75 -10.25 -1.17
C ASP A 544 24.88 -10.91 -0.38
N ASP A 545 25.39 -10.21 0.63
CA ASP A 545 26.51 -10.69 1.42
C ASP A 545 26.18 -11.93 2.24
N ASP A 546 24.97 -11.98 2.82
CA ASP A 546 24.53 -13.09 3.67
C ASP A 546 24.19 -14.38 2.91
N VAL A 547 24.11 -14.30 1.58
CA VAL A 547 23.83 -15.46 0.72
C VAL A 547 25.06 -15.84 -0.10
N HIS A 548 25.73 -14.85 -0.71
CA HIS A 548 26.79 -15.08 -1.70
C HIS A 548 28.20 -14.92 -1.12
N GLY A 549 28.36 -14.11 -0.07
CA GLY A 549 29.63 -13.87 0.62
C GLY A 549 30.05 -15.02 1.54
N VAL A 550 29.17 -15.99 1.74
CA VAL A 550 29.43 -17.17 2.57
C VAL A 550 30.22 -18.19 1.76
N GLY A 551 31.32 -18.72 2.31
CA GLY A 551 32.12 -19.80 1.72
C GLY A 551 33.63 -19.60 1.82
N GLU A 552 34.39 -20.71 1.81
CA GLU A 552 35.86 -20.67 1.72
C GLU A 552 36.31 -20.27 0.31
N PRO A 553 37.41 -19.50 0.17
CA PRO A 553 37.95 -19.14 -1.14
C PRO A 553 38.28 -20.35 -2.01
N ILE A 554 37.88 -20.28 -3.28
CA ILE A 554 38.20 -21.29 -4.29
C ILE A 554 39.60 -21.02 -4.82
N SER A 555 40.56 -21.87 -4.44
CA SER A 555 41.94 -21.80 -4.93
C SER A 555 42.24 -22.89 -5.97
N PHE A 556 42.83 -22.51 -7.10
CA PHE A 556 43.23 -23.44 -8.18
C PHE A 556 44.42 -22.89 -9.00
N GLN A 557 45.06 -23.74 -9.80
CA GLN A 557 46.15 -23.35 -10.70
C GLN A 557 45.62 -23.01 -12.09
N ALA A 558 46.09 -21.89 -12.66
CA ALA A 558 45.63 -21.41 -13.96
C ALA A 558 46.78 -20.84 -14.79
N LYS A 559 46.78 -21.09 -16.11
CA LYS A 559 47.76 -20.51 -17.04
C LYS A 559 47.31 -19.12 -17.47
N VAL A 560 48.06 -18.09 -17.07
CA VAL A 560 47.74 -16.66 -17.32
C VAL A 560 48.70 -16.05 -18.34
N ASP A 561 48.54 -14.74 -18.61
CA ASP A 561 49.20 -13.96 -19.68
C ASP A 561 48.60 -14.23 -21.09
N HIS A 562 47.30 -14.48 -21.12
CA HIS A 562 46.47 -14.56 -22.33
C HIS A 562 45.48 -13.38 -22.32
N ASP A 563 45.27 -12.72 -23.46
CA ASP A 563 44.44 -11.52 -23.54
C ASP A 563 43.35 -11.64 -24.61
N ILE A 564 42.25 -10.90 -24.43
CA ILE A 564 41.14 -10.86 -25.37
C ILE A 564 41.35 -9.66 -26.30
N ASN A 565 41.55 -9.94 -27.59
CA ASN A 565 41.80 -8.87 -28.56
C ASN A 565 40.58 -7.97 -28.72
N PHE A 566 40.83 -6.74 -29.13
CA PHE A 566 39.77 -5.82 -29.54
C PHE A 566 39.68 -5.74 -31.07
N ILE A 567 38.49 -5.93 -31.59
CA ILE A 567 38.16 -5.63 -32.99
C ILE A 567 37.65 -4.19 -33.05
N ARG A 568 38.26 -3.37 -33.91
CA ARG A 568 37.77 -2.01 -34.20
C ARG A 568 36.52 -2.07 -35.06
N HIS A 569 35.54 -1.24 -34.75
CA HIS A 569 34.33 -1.15 -35.54
C HIS A 569 34.61 -0.49 -36.89
N THR A 570 34.11 -1.10 -37.97
CA THR A 570 34.31 -0.67 -39.37
C THR A 570 33.86 0.77 -39.70
N PHE A 571 32.93 1.36 -38.93
CA PHE A 571 32.35 2.68 -39.22
C PHE A 571 32.88 3.80 -38.30
N ASN A 572 33.55 3.47 -37.20
CA ASN A 572 34.21 4.42 -36.31
C ASN A 572 35.29 3.69 -35.51
N GLU A 573 36.54 4.04 -35.74
CA GLU A 573 37.71 3.44 -35.09
C GLU A 573 37.75 3.64 -33.56
N SER A 574 36.94 4.56 -33.03
CA SER A 574 36.83 4.80 -31.59
C SER A 574 35.97 3.76 -30.87
N TYR A 575 35.16 2.98 -31.59
CA TYR A 575 34.37 1.89 -31.03
C TYR A 575 35.09 0.57 -31.26
N TYR A 576 35.18 -0.24 -30.21
CA TYR A 576 35.83 -1.54 -30.24
C TYR A 576 34.98 -2.57 -29.50
N TYR A 577 35.10 -3.85 -29.85
CA TYR A 577 34.42 -4.95 -29.17
C TYR A 577 35.34 -6.18 -29.06
N PRO A 578 35.07 -7.12 -28.14
CA PRO A 578 35.89 -8.32 -27.97
C PRO A 578 35.96 -9.16 -29.25
N GLY A 579 37.19 -9.50 -29.67
CA GLY A 579 37.51 -10.44 -30.74
C GLY A 579 38.20 -11.69 -30.20
N PRO A 580 38.68 -12.58 -31.09
CA PRO A 580 39.27 -13.86 -30.67
C PRO A 580 40.44 -13.68 -29.69
N PRO A 581 40.59 -14.59 -28.70
CA PRO A 581 41.65 -14.49 -27.70
C PRO A 581 43.02 -14.73 -28.33
N THR A 582 44.05 -14.05 -27.82
CA THR A 582 45.44 -14.32 -28.20
C THR A 582 46.00 -15.39 -27.28
N LEU A 583 46.14 -16.61 -27.80
CA LEU A 583 46.73 -17.71 -27.06
C LEU A 583 48.25 -17.73 -27.26
N SER A 584 49.03 -17.43 -26.21
CA SER A 584 50.49 -17.48 -26.24
C SER A 584 51.02 -18.79 -25.65
N ASP A 585 52.00 -19.41 -26.32
CA ASP A 585 52.69 -20.58 -25.77
C ASP A 585 53.52 -20.27 -24.51
N LYS A 586 53.78 -18.98 -24.22
CA LYS A 586 54.61 -18.49 -23.11
C LYS A 586 53.87 -18.26 -21.79
N GLY A 587 52.58 -18.58 -21.69
CA GLY A 587 51.79 -18.33 -20.49
C GLY A 587 52.36 -19.00 -19.23
N ARG A 588 52.33 -18.29 -18.10
CA ARG A 588 52.82 -18.78 -16.79
C ARG A 588 51.67 -19.34 -15.97
N THR A 589 51.90 -20.43 -15.24
CA THR A 589 50.91 -20.96 -14.30
C THR A 589 51.03 -20.22 -12.97
N ILE A 590 49.92 -19.65 -12.49
CA ILE A 590 49.84 -19.02 -11.16
C ILE A 590 48.70 -19.62 -10.33
N ALA A 591 48.86 -19.56 -9.01
CA ALA A 591 47.76 -19.85 -8.08
C ALA A 591 46.76 -18.69 -8.10
N MET A 592 45.51 -18.99 -8.39
CA MET A 592 44.38 -18.07 -8.34
C MET A 592 43.54 -18.37 -7.11
N SER A 593 42.93 -17.34 -6.51
CA SER A 593 41.95 -17.48 -5.44
C SER A 593 40.77 -16.58 -5.74
N VAL A 594 39.55 -17.12 -5.63
CA VAL A 594 38.30 -16.39 -5.83
C VAL A 594 37.38 -16.64 -4.64
N ASP A 595 36.89 -15.57 -4.02
CA ASP A 595 36.11 -15.64 -2.79
C ASP A 595 34.61 -15.89 -3.05
N GLY A 596 33.93 -16.41 -2.02
CA GLY A 596 32.48 -16.63 -2.01
C GLY A 596 32.02 -17.88 -2.77
N THR A 597 30.70 -18.13 -2.74
CA THR A 597 30.07 -19.29 -3.40
C THR A 597 29.62 -19.03 -4.84
N GLY A 598 29.71 -17.77 -5.28
CA GLY A 598 29.35 -17.32 -6.63
C GLY A 598 27.83 -17.14 -6.82
N ILE A 599 27.41 -15.94 -7.26
CA ILE A 599 25.97 -15.58 -7.37
C ILE A 599 25.19 -16.54 -8.29
N TRP A 600 25.83 -17.07 -9.34
CA TRP A 600 25.19 -17.99 -10.29
C TRP A 600 24.62 -19.23 -9.61
N ASN A 601 25.38 -19.80 -8.66
CA ASN A 601 25.05 -21.06 -8.00
C ASN A 601 23.83 -20.95 -7.06
N SER A 602 23.36 -19.74 -6.75
CA SER A 602 22.13 -19.49 -6.00
C SER A 602 20.86 -19.77 -6.81
N TYR A 603 20.95 -19.71 -8.15
CA TYR A 603 19.79 -19.78 -9.04
C TYR A 603 19.87 -20.89 -10.06
N PHE A 604 21.08 -21.22 -10.48
CA PHE A 604 21.34 -22.14 -11.56
C PHE A 604 22.36 -23.22 -11.18
N GLU A 605 22.35 -24.32 -11.92
CA GLU A 605 23.40 -25.33 -11.86
C GLU A 605 24.67 -24.83 -12.57
N PRO A 606 25.87 -25.33 -12.20
CA PRO A 606 27.11 -24.99 -12.90
C PRO A 606 27.03 -25.24 -14.42
N VAL A 607 27.55 -24.31 -15.21
CA VAL A 607 27.49 -24.35 -16.70
C VAL A 607 28.47 -25.33 -17.34
N SER A 608 29.41 -25.85 -16.57
CA SER A 608 30.41 -26.83 -17.00
C SER A 608 30.74 -27.76 -15.84
N GLU A 609 31.37 -28.89 -16.15
CA GLU A 609 31.87 -29.85 -15.14
C GLU A 609 33.16 -29.38 -14.45
N PHE A 610 33.60 -28.14 -14.71
CA PHE A 610 34.82 -27.58 -14.13
C PHE A 610 34.75 -27.58 -12.61
N HIS A 611 35.74 -28.23 -11.99
CA HIS A 611 35.99 -28.21 -10.56
C HIS A 611 37.40 -27.68 -10.30
N LYS A 612 37.62 -27.04 -9.14
CA LYS A 612 38.93 -26.46 -8.77
C LYS A 612 40.09 -27.47 -8.78
N ASP A 613 39.78 -28.75 -8.61
CA ASP A 613 40.72 -29.87 -8.57
C ASP A 613 40.82 -30.62 -9.92
N ASP A 614 40.21 -30.09 -10.99
CA ASP A 614 40.25 -30.72 -12.32
C ASP A 614 41.61 -30.50 -13.00
N SER A 615 42.38 -31.59 -13.07
CA SER A 615 43.70 -31.59 -13.69
C SER A 615 43.71 -31.26 -15.19
N SER A 616 42.61 -31.49 -15.92
CA SER A 616 42.51 -31.17 -17.36
C SER A 616 42.58 -29.66 -17.62
N CYS A 617 42.23 -28.84 -16.62
CA CYS A 617 42.16 -27.39 -16.73
C CYS A 617 43.42 -26.67 -16.24
N HIS A 618 44.29 -27.32 -15.45
CA HIS A 618 45.46 -26.67 -14.81
C HIS A 618 46.43 -25.99 -15.79
N ASN A 619 46.59 -26.55 -16.99
CA ASN A 619 47.54 -26.07 -18.00
C ASN A 619 46.86 -25.32 -19.17
N GLN A 620 45.54 -25.10 -19.08
CA GLN A 620 44.78 -24.43 -20.12
C GLN A 620 44.78 -22.90 -19.90
N PRO A 621 44.74 -22.10 -20.99
CA PRO A 621 44.62 -20.65 -20.90
C PRO A 621 43.41 -20.22 -20.07
N PHE A 622 43.63 -19.37 -19.08
CA PHE A 622 42.59 -18.76 -18.27
C PHE A 622 42.32 -17.33 -18.74
N LEU A 623 41.09 -17.08 -19.17
CA LEU A 623 40.64 -15.82 -19.74
C LEU A 623 39.53 -15.23 -18.87
N SER A 624 39.52 -13.91 -18.67
CA SER A 624 38.38 -13.21 -18.08
C SER A 624 38.21 -11.87 -18.78
N MET A 625 36.96 -11.46 -18.99
CA MET A 625 36.65 -10.15 -19.53
C MET A 625 36.57 -9.11 -18.42
N GLU A 626 37.35 -8.04 -18.57
CA GLU A 626 37.24 -6.90 -17.67
C GLU A 626 35.89 -6.19 -17.84
N TYR A 627 35.46 -5.55 -16.76
CA TYR A 627 34.17 -4.86 -16.70
C TYR A 627 33.94 -3.85 -17.84
N ASN A 628 34.99 -3.16 -18.29
CA ASN A 628 34.93 -2.17 -19.37
C ASN A 628 34.79 -2.83 -20.76
N MET A 629 35.19 -4.10 -20.91
CA MET A 629 34.93 -4.91 -22.09
C MET A 629 33.47 -5.38 -22.13
N VAL A 630 32.91 -5.73 -20.97
CA VAL A 630 31.53 -6.24 -20.89
C VAL A 630 30.49 -5.14 -21.11
N THR A 631 30.66 -3.97 -20.47
CA THR A 631 29.61 -2.94 -20.37
C THR A 631 29.07 -2.42 -21.71
N SER A 632 29.86 -1.66 -22.48
CA SER A 632 29.45 -1.14 -23.80
C SER A 632 30.06 -1.93 -24.97
N PRO A 633 31.36 -2.30 -24.96
CA PRO A 633 31.97 -3.01 -26.09
C PRO A 633 31.26 -4.33 -26.43
N LEU A 634 31.05 -5.21 -25.46
CA LEU A 634 30.38 -6.49 -25.67
C LEU A 634 28.86 -6.33 -25.83
N ASN A 635 28.18 -5.70 -24.86
CA ASN A 635 26.72 -5.69 -24.84
C ASN A 635 26.10 -4.70 -25.86
N SER A 636 26.68 -3.51 -26.00
CA SER A 636 26.13 -2.46 -26.88
C SER A 636 26.71 -2.51 -28.29
N TRP A 637 28.04 -2.54 -28.44
CA TRP A 637 28.69 -2.27 -29.73
C TRP A 637 29.00 -3.51 -30.56
N SER A 638 29.03 -4.69 -29.95
CA SER A 638 29.24 -5.94 -30.69
C SER A 638 28.07 -6.21 -31.66
N PRO A 639 28.33 -6.52 -32.94
CA PRO A 639 27.28 -6.78 -33.92
C PRO A 639 26.59 -8.14 -33.71
N TRP A 640 27.26 -9.09 -33.05
CA TRP A 640 26.78 -10.46 -32.85
C TRP A 640 26.15 -10.71 -31.47
N SER A 641 26.28 -9.75 -30.54
CA SER A 641 25.69 -9.83 -29.20
C SER A 641 24.16 -9.77 -29.27
N VAL A 642 23.50 -10.45 -28.34
CA VAL A 642 22.07 -10.30 -28.11
C VAL A 642 21.77 -8.94 -27.50
N LYS A 643 20.63 -8.36 -27.87
CA LYS A 643 20.23 -7.02 -27.44
C LYS A 643 18.76 -7.02 -27.02
N ALA A 644 18.45 -6.35 -25.92
CA ALA A 644 17.09 -6.23 -25.43
C ALA A 644 16.38 -4.92 -25.84
N TRP A 645 17.16 -3.91 -26.23
CA TRP A 645 16.67 -2.64 -26.74
C TRP A 645 17.79 -1.89 -27.46
N ARG A 646 17.43 -0.78 -28.11
CA ARG A 646 18.40 0.14 -28.68
C ARG A 646 19.06 0.97 -27.58
N TYR A 647 20.32 0.68 -27.27
CA TYR A 647 21.08 1.44 -26.28
C TYR A 647 21.37 2.87 -26.77
N ASP A 648 21.33 3.85 -25.87
CA ASP A 648 21.46 5.28 -26.19
C ASP A 648 22.86 5.64 -26.72
N ASP A 649 23.87 4.82 -26.39
CA ASP A 649 25.26 4.93 -26.85
C ASP A 649 25.49 4.32 -28.24
N ILE A 650 24.48 3.70 -28.86
CA ILE A 650 24.55 3.16 -30.23
C ILE A 650 24.05 4.21 -31.24
N PRO A 651 24.93 4.74 -32.12
CA PRO A 651 24.52 5.62 -33.22
C PRO A 651 23.47 4.95 -34.11
N GLY A 652 22.52 5.72 -34.67
CA GLY A 652 21.40 5.17 -35.46
C GLY A 652 21.83 4.27 -36.62
N ARG A 653 22.89 4.65 -37.34
CA ARG A 653 23.50 3.87 -38.43
C ARG A 653 24.12 2.54 -38.01
N LEU A 654 24.34 2.31 -36.71
CA LEU A 654 24.94 1.09 -36.14
C LEU A 654 23.91 0.19 -35.45
N TRP A 655 22.63 0.60 -35.41
CA TRP A 655 21.61 -0.16 -34.71
C TRP A 655 21.02 -1.27 -35.59
N LYS A 656 20.30 -0.90 -36.64
CA LYS A 656 19.71 -1.80 -37.64
C LYS A 656 19.68 -1.07 -38.98
N ASP A 657 19.58 -1.83 -40.07
CA ASP A 657 19.31 -1.25 -41.38
C ASP A 657 17.97 -0.49 -41.40
N GLU A 658 17.92 0.67 -42.05
CA GLU A 658 16.76 1.57 -42.02
C GLU A 658 15.47 0.87 -42.50
N ASN A 659 15.59 0.02 -43.53
CA ASN A 659 14.47 -0.70 -44.15
C ASN A 659 14.12 -2.05 -43.49
N MET A 660 14.90 -2.52 -42.51
CA MET A 660 14.66 -3.81 -41.86
C MET A 660 13.70 -3.64 -40.68
N LYS A 661 12.68 -4.51 -40.53
CA LYS A 661 11.80 -4.46 -39.36
C LYS A 661 12.56 -4.85 -38.10
N LEU A 662 12.15 -4.31 -36.96
CA LEU A 662 12.81 -4.61 -35.68
C LEU A 662 12.74 -6.10 -35.33
N LYS A 663 11.59 -6.73 -35.59
CA LYS A 663 11.40 -8.17 -35.39
C LYS A 663 12.40 -9.01 -36.18
N ASP A 664 12.57 -8.73 -37.47
CA ASP A 664 13.51 -9.43 -38.36
C ASP A 664 14.97 -9.25 -37.89
N PHE A 665 15.32 -8.04 -37.42
CA PHE A 665 16.65 -7.74 -36.89
C PHE A 665 16.96 -8.56 -35.62
N LEU A 666 15.98 -8.72 -34.73
CA LEU A 666 16.15 -9.46 -33.47
C LEU A 666 16.07 -10.99 -33.63
N ALA A 667 15.46 -11.50 -34.70
CA ALA A 667 15.27 -12.93 -34.93
C ALA A 667 16.55 -13.77 -34.82
N PRO A 668 17.66 -13.48 -35.55
CA PRO A 668 18.88 -14.28 -35.46
C PRO A 668 19.51 -14.23 -34.06
N MET A 669 19.42 -13.08 -33.37
CA MET A 669 19.92 -12.92 -32.01
C MET A 669 19.13 -13.77 -31.01
N ARG A 670 17.79 -13.75 -31.09
CA ARG A 670 16.89 -14.53 -30.23
C ARG A 670 17.07 -16.03 -30.41
N ILE A 671 17.20 -16.51 -31.65
CA ILE A 671 17.48 -17.92 -31.95
C ILE A 671 18.81 -18.35 -31.32
N ARG A 672 19.85 -17.53 -31.47
CA ARG A 672 21.16 -17.80 -30.89
C ARG A 672 21.12 -17.80 -29.36
N ALA A 673 20.47 -16.81 -28.76
CA ALA A 673 20.25 -16.73 -27.32
C ALA A 673 19.52 -17.96 -26.79
N SER A 674 18.47 -18.41 -27.49
CA SER A 674 17.69 -19.59 -27.11
C SER A 674 18.53 -20.86 -27.06
N LYS A 675 19.44 -21.06 -28.02
CA LYS A 675 20.39 -22.19 -28.00
C LYS A 675 21.28 -22.16 -26.76
N ILE A 676 21.82 -20.99 -26.41
CA ILE A 676 22.69 -20.79 -25.25
C ILE A 676 21.94 -21.03 -23.95
N VAL A 677 20.76 -20.41 -23.80
CA VAL A 677 19.94 -20.54 -22.59
C VAL A 677 19.51 -22.00 -22.38
N LYS A 678 19.00 -22.68 -23.43
CA LYS A 678 18.62 -24.11 -23.34
C LYS A 678 19.80 -25.05 -23.03
N LYS A 679 21.02 -24.66 -23.40
CA LYS A 679 22.24 -25.44 -23.12
C LYS A 679 22.68 -25.27 -21.66
N TYR A 680 22.76 -24.02 -21.19
CA TYR A 680 23.48 -23.68 -19.95
C TYR A 680 22.61 -23.28 -18.76
N PHE A 681 21.40 -22.77 -18.96
CA PHE A 681 20.56 -22.28 -17.86
C PHE A 681 19.71 -23.44 -17.33
N ARG A 682 20.24 -24.12 -16.31
CA ARG A 682 19.54 -25.15 -15.53
C ARG A 682 19.09 -24.51 -14.22
N PHE A 683 17.78 -24.36 -14.00
CA PHE A 683 17.25 -23.63 -12.84
C PHE A 683 17.15 -24.57 -11.64
N HIS A 684 17.35 -24.05 -10.42
CA HIS A 684 17.07 -24.85 -9.22
C HIS A 684 15.58 -25.17 -9.07
N SER A 685 15.29 -26.32 -8.46
CA SER A 685 13.93 -26.86 -8.26
C SER A 685 12.96 -25.88 -7.62
N PHE A 686 13.39 -25.09 -6.63
CA PHE A 686 12.51 -24.15 -5.94
C PHE A 686 11.97 -23.04 -6.87
N ILE A 687 12.75 -22.63 -7.88
CA ILE A 687 12.33 -21.64 -8.87
C ILE A 687 11.34 -22.26 -9.85
N GLU A 688 11.63 -23.47 -10.34
CA GLU A 688 10.77 -24.18 -11.29
C GLU A 688 9.43 -24.56 -10.67
N THR A 689 9.46 -25.10 -9.44
CA THR A 689 8.28 -25.43 -8.63
C THR A 689 7.43 -24.19 -8.44
N ARG A 690 8.04 -23.07 -8.02
CA ARG A 690 7.28 -21.83 -7.83
C ARG A 690 6.69 -21.29 -9.13
N ALA A 691 7.44 -21.35 -10.23
CA ALA A 691 6.94 -20.95 -11.55
C ALA A 691 5.79 -21.84 -12.06
N GLN A 692 5.74 -23.12 -11.63
CA GLN A 692 4.63 -24.03 -11.89
C GLN A 692 3.41 -23.70 -11.03
N GLU A 693 3.60 -23.41 -9.74
CA GLU A 693 2.51 -23.04 -8.83
C GLU A 693 1.77 -21.75 -9.28
N VAL A 694 2.52 -20.72 -9.68
CA VAL A 694 1.94 -19.40 -9.97
C VAL A 694 1.37 -19.28 -11.40
N ASN A 695 1.79 -20.16 -12.31
CA ASN A 695 1.24 -20.25 -13.65
C ASN A 695 1.18 -21.72 -14.11
N PRO A 696 0.17 -22.49 -13.64
CA PRO A 696 0.03 -23.91 -13.92
C PRO A 696 -0.59 -24.15 -15.30
N VAL A 697 0.08 -23.66 -16.34
CA VAL A 697 -0.33 -23.85 -17.74
C VAL A 697 0.45 -24.99 -18.37
N ASP A 698 -0.25 -25.74 -19.21
CA ASP A 698 0.34 -26.74 -20.09
C ASP A 698 0.06 -26.38 -21.56
N ALA A 699 0.57 -27.20 -22.49
CA ALA A 699 0.38 -26.99 -23.91
C ALA A 699 -1.10 -27.04 -24.37
N SER A 700 -2.02 -27.53 -23.53
CA SER A 700 -3.45 -27.64 -23.82
C SER A 700 -4.26 -26.40 -23.42
N SER A 701 -3.71 -25.51 -22.58
CA SER A 701 -4.33 -24.23 -22.19
C SER A 701 -3.42 -23.04 -22.52
N PRO A 702 -3.49 -22.49 -23.75
CA PRO A 702 -2.69 -21.33 -24.15
C PRO A 702 -2.99 -20.10 -23.28
N CYS A 703 -1.94 -19.55 -22.65
CA CYS A 703 -2.04 -18.29 -21.91
C CYS A 703 -1.40 -17.12 -22.64
N LEU A 704 -1.81 -15.92 -22.22
CA LEU A 704 -1.21 -14.65 -22.59
C LEU A 704 -0.31 -14.13 -21.47
N ALA A 705 0.99 -14.07 -21.70
CA ALA A 705 1.92 -13.40 -20.80
C ALA A 705 1.92 -11.89 -21.04
N ILE A 706 2.08 -11.09 -19.98
CA ILE A 706 2.19 -9.63 -20.06
C ILE A 706 3.29 -9.17 -19.11
N HIS A 707 4.27 -8.45 -19.63
CA HIS A 707 5.33 -7.84 -18.82
C HIS A 707 5.17 -6.31 -18.75
N LEU A 708 4.91 -5.79 -17.56
CA LEU A 708 4.71 -4.37 -17.28
C LEU A 708 5.77 -3.83 -16.33
N ARG A 709 6.81 -3.20 -16.87
CA ARG A 709 7.86 -2.54 -16.08
C ARG A 709 7.59 -1.04 -15.93
N ASN A 710 7.23 -0.60 -14.73
CA ASN A 710 6.76 0.76 -14.47
C ASN A 710 7.43 1.45 -13.25
N SER A 711 8.18 0.71 -12.42
CA SER A 711 8.84 1.27 -11.23
C SER A 711 10.08 2.12 -11.58
N ASP A 712 10.98 1.60 -12.42
CA ASP A 712 12.35 2.13 -12.62
C ASP A 712 12.80 2.21 -14.09
N LYS A 713 11.97 1.76 -15.05
CA LYS A 713 12.33 1.75 -16.48
C LYS A 713 12.69 3.16 -16.99
N GLY A 714 13.89 3.32 -17.53
CA GLY A 714 14.37 4.56 -18.14
C GLY A 714 15.42 4.33 -19.22
N GLY A 715 15.54 5.33 -20.09
CA GLY A 715 16.55 5.55 -21.14
C GLY A 715 16.26 6.92 -21.76
N GLU A 716 17.29 7.68 -22.15
CA GLU A 716 17.12 9.08 -22.56
C GLU A 716 16.40 9.21 -23.91
N LYS A 717 16.53 8.22 -24.80
CA LYS A 717 16.00 8.31 -26.18
C LYS A 717 15.12 7.15 -26.61
N HIS A 718 15.43 5.91 -26.22
CA HIS A 718 14.85 4.72 -26.85
C HIS A 718 14.09 3.77 -25.91
N ARG A 719 13.86 4.16 -24.66
CA ARG A 719 13.26 3.27 -23.64
C ARG A 719 12.27 4.00 -22.74
N GLY A 720 10.98 3.70 -22.89
CA GLY A 720 9.89 4.41 -22.23
C GLY A 720 9.02 3.55 -21.30
N LYS A 721 8.44 4.18 -20.27
CA LYS A 721 7.39 3.57 -19.44
C LYS A 721 6.04 3.67 -20.16
N PHE A 722 5.21 2.64 -20.07
CA PHE A 722 3.85 2.65 -20.62
C PHE A 722 2.82 2.45 -19.52
N PRO A 723 1.71 3.22 -19.55
CA PRO A 723 0.61 2.99 -18.64
C PRO A 723 -0.11 1.67 -18.99
N PRO A 724 -0.64 0.93 -18.00
CA PRO A 724 -1.25 -0.39 -18.24
C PRO A 724 -2.42 -0.34 -19.23
N ASN A 725 -3.17 0.76 -19.28
CA ASN A 725 -4.31 0.93 -20.19
C ASN A 725 -3.95 0.79 -21.69
N LYS A 726 -2.67 0.94 -22.06
CA LYS A 726 -2.19 0.69 -23.42
C LYS A 726 -2.29 -0.78 -23.83
N PHE A 727 -2.26 -1.70 -22.85
CA PHE A 727 -2.36 -3.14 -23.06
C PHE A 727 -3.79 -3.65 -23.00
N ARG A 728 -4.72 -2.89 -22.40
CA ARG A 728 -6.14 -3.26 -22.26
C ARG A 728 -6.79 -3.70 -23.58
N PRO A 729 -6.62 -3.02 -24.73
CA PRO A 729 -7.25 -3.45 -25.98
C PRO A 729 -6.76 -4.83 -26.46
N TYR A 730 -5.48 -5.15 -26.26
CA TYR A 730 -4.92 -6.46 -26.61
C TYR A 730 -5.40 -7.55 -25.65
N MET A 731 -5.51 -7.24 -24.35
CA MET A 731 -6.09 -8.15 -23.36
C MET A 731 -7.55 -8.46 -23.69
N GLN A 732 -8.34 -7.44 -24.05
CA GLN A 732 -9.72 -7.62 -24.49
C GLN A 732 -9.78 -8.46 -25.76
N ALA A 733 -8.91 -8.20 -26.75
CA ALA A 733 -8.84 -8.98 -27.97
C ALA A 733 -8.54 -10.47 -27.71
N PHE A 734 -7.69 -10.79 -26.73
CA PHE A 734 -7.42 -12.16 -26.30
C PHE A 734 -8.65 -12.83 -25.66
N ILE A 735 -9.33 -12.14 -24.74
CA ILE A 735 -10.58 -12.65 -24.13
C ILE A 735 -11.66 -12.86 -25.20
N ASP A 736 -11.85 -11.90 -26.09
CA ASP A 736 -12.81 -12.00 -27.20
C ASP A 736 -12.48 -13.13 -28.20
N ALA A 737 -11.21 -13.57 -28.25
CA ALA A 737 -10.77 -14.70 -29.06
C ALA A 737 -11.03 -16.05 -28.37
N GLY A 738 -11.50 -16.05 -27.11
CA GLY A 738 -11.76 -17.24 -26.31
C GLY A 738 -10.70 -17.54 -25.24
N GLY A 739 -9.74 -16.64 -25.04
CA GLY A 739 -8.68 -16.80 -24.05
C GLY A 739 -9.21 -16.73 -22.61
N LYS A 740 -8.64 -17.56 -21.72
CA LYS A 740 -9.07 -17.66 -20.31
C LYS A 740 -7.99 -17.28 -19.30
N ASP A 741 -6.74 -17.31 -19.73
CA ASP A 741 -5.58 -17.30 -18.86
C ASP A 741 -4.61 -16.17 -19.25
N ILE A 742 -4.43 -15.19 -18.37
CA ILE A 742 -3.49 -14.08 -18.54
C ILE A 742 -2.50 -14.09 -17.38
N TYR A 743 -1.19 -14.19 -17.66
CA TYR A 743 -0.16 -14.05 -16.63
C TYR A 743 0.47 -12.66 -16.68
N ILE A 744 0.47 -11.91 -15.56
CA ILE A 744 1.08 -10.58 -15.50
C ILE A 744 2.32 -10.57 -14.59
N ALA A 745 3.47 -10.27 -15.18
CA ALA A 745 4.71 -9.91 -14.50
C ALA A 745 4.81 -8.38 -14.38
N SER A 746 4.94 -7.86 -13.17
CA SER A 746 5.02 -6.41 -12.90
C SER A 746 5.83 -6.12 -11.65
N ASP A 747 6.72 -5.12 -11.76
CA ASP A 747 7.56 -4.58 -10.68
C ASP A 747 6.82 -3.54 -9.79
N SER A 748 5.55 -3.28 -10.11
CA SER A 748 4.77 -2.16 -9.58
C SER A 748 3.44 -2.63 -9.02
N HIS A 749 3.25 -2.45 -7.71
CA HIS A 749 2.01 -2.78 -7.02
C HIS A 749 0.84 -1.94 -7.58
N ARG A 750 1.10 -0.64 -7.79
CA ARG A 750 0.15 0.30 -8.38
C ARG A 750 -0.31 -0.08 -9.78
N THR A 751 0.53 -0.81 -10.53
CA THR A 751 0.14 -1.29 -11.86
C THR A 751 -0.94 -2.36 -11.74
N LEU A 752 -0.78 -3.30 -10.81
CA LEU A 752 -1.76 -4.36 -10.57
C LEU A 752 -3.05 -3.80 -9.96
N GLU A 753 -2.95 -2.90 -8.97
CA GLU A 753 -4.11 -2.19 -8.42
C GLU A 753 -4.87 -1.44 -9.54
N TYR A 754 -4.14 -0.71 -10.40
CA TYR A 754 -4.77 0.01 -11.50
C TYR A 754 -5.52 -0.93 -12.45
N ILE A 755 -4.95 -2.09 -12.78
CA ILE A 755 -5.62 -3.10 -13.61
C ILE A 755 -6.87 -3.62 -12.89
N GLN A 756 -6.74 -4.04 -11.64
CA GLN A 756 -7.85 -4.58 -10.84
C GLN A 756 -9.01 -3.59 -10.71
N GLU A 757 -8.72 -2.29 -10.63
CA GLU A 757 -9.70 -1.24 -10.39
C GLU A 757 -10.32 -0.66 -11.68
N HIS A 758 -9.63 -0.73 -12.82
CA HIS A 758 -10.03 0.00 -14.04
C HIS A 758 -10.29 -0.91 -15.25
N PHE A 759 -10.01 -2.21 -15.16
CA PHE A 759 -10.22 -3.15 -16.26
C PHE A 759 -11.52 -3.93 -16.03
N PRO A 760 -12.21 -4.36 -17.10
CA PRO A 760 -13.42 -5.17 -16.99
C PRO A 760 -13.20 -6.46 -16.20
N SER A 761 -14.23 -6.95 -15.52
CA SER A 761 -14.14 -8.11 -14.63
C SER A 761 -13.74 -9.38 -15.38
N GLU A 762 -14.13 -9.50 -16.65
CA GLU A 762 -13.75 -10.60 -17.55
C GLU A 762 -12.23 -10.67 -17.74
N ILE A 763 -11.56 -9.52 -17.83
CA ILE A 763 -10.11 -9.46 -17.89
C ILE A 763 -9.52 -9.76 -16.51
N THR A 764 -10.01 -9.12 -15.44
CA THR A 764 -9.40 -9.29 -14.11
C THR A 764 -9.53 -10.71 -13.57
N ASN A 765 -10.63 -11.40 -13.88
CA ASN A 765 -10.85 -12.79 -13.47
C ASN A 765 -9.93 -13.78 -14.20
N ALA A 766 -9.39 -13.41 -15.37
CA ALA A 766 -8.43 -14.21 -16.12
C ALA A 766 -6.97 -14.01 -15.66
N ILE A 767 -6.70 -13.03 -14.80
CA ILE A 767 -5.32 -12.66 -14.43
C ILE A 767 -4.77 -13.56 -13.31
N ARG A 768 -3.61 -14.16 -13.59
CA ARG A 768 -2.68 -14.75 -12.63
C ARG A 768 -1.46 -13.85 -12.47
N THR A 769 -0.92 -13.81 -11.26
CA THR A 769 0.37 -13.18 -10.95
C THR A 769 1.06 -14.03 -9.87
N GLN A 770 2.31 -13.73 -9.57
CA GLN A 770 3.07 -14.39 -8.50
C GLN A 770 2.48 -14.22 -7.07
N GLY A 771 1.42 -13.41 -6.91
CA GLY A 771 0.72 -13.18 -5.64
C GLY A 771 1.10 -11.87 -4.96
N GLN A 772 0.45 -11.55 -3.84
CA GLN A 772 0.58 -10.26 -3.15
C GLN A 772 1.91 -10.09 -2.38
N TYR A 773 2.56 -11.19 -1.99
CA TYR A 773 3.82 -11.17 -1.21
C TYR A 773 5.09 -11.25 -2.06
N VAL A 774 5.05 -10.61 -3.22
CA VAL A 774 6.22 -10.47 -4.11
C VAL A 774 6.67 -9.02 -4.08
N VAL A 775 7.98 -8.79 -4.13
CA VAL A 775 8.60 -7.47 -3.97
C VAL A 775 8.15 -6.57 -5.13
N ARG A 776 7.26 -5.62 -4.82
CA ARG A 776 6.78 -4.63 -5.79
C ARG A 776 6.80 -3.25 -5.20
N SER A 777 7.24 -2.28 -5.99
CA SER A 777 7.27 -0.90 -5.55
C SER A 777 5.87 -0.28 -5.58
N THR A 778 5.49 0.40 -4.49
CA THR A 778 4.33 1.32 -4.47
C THR A 778 4.77 2.75 -4.82
N LYS A 779 5.97 3.20 -4.41
CA LYS A 779 6.41 4.61 -4.53
C LYS A 779 7.43 4.93 -5.65
N LYS A 780 7.60 4.04 -6.63
CA LYS A 780 8.57 4.10 -7.76
C LYS A 780 10.03 3.92 -7.34
N TRP A 781 10.25 3.11 -6.32
CA TRP A 781 11.59 2.68 -5.94
C TRP A 781 12.04 1.51 -6.82
N PRO A 782 13.32 1.42 -7.20
CA PRO A 782 13.83 0.19 -7.80
C PRO A 782 13.63 -0.98 -6.84
N ILE A 783 13.15 -2.11 -7.36
CA ILE A 783 12.81 -3.29 -6.52
C ILE A 783 14.01 -3.82 -5.73
N HIS A 784 15.22 -3.74 -6.29
CA HIS A 784 16.47 -4.13 -5.64
C HIS A 784 16.87 -3.21 -4.48
N SER A 785 16.20 -2.07 -4.30
CA SER A 785 16.37 -1.19 -3.13
C SER A 785 15.33 -1.45 -2.04
N LEU A 786 14.35 -2.32 -2.30
CA LEU A 786 13.26 -2.61 -1.37
C LEU A 786 13.48 -3.87 -0.55
N GLU A 787 14.28 -4.80 -1.08
CA GLU A 787 14.55 -6.10 -0.47
C GLU A 787 15.90 -6.64 -0.97
N LYS A 788 16.42 -7.65 -0.26
CA LYS A 788 17.61 -8.41 -0.64
C LYS A 788 17.57 -8.88 -2.09
N HIS A 789 18.72 -8.78 -2.76
CA HIS A 789 18.87 -9.08 -4.18
C HIS A 789 18.45 -10.52 -4.50
N HIS A 790 18.81 -11.48 -3.66
CA HIS A 790 18.52 -12.90 -3.79
C HIS A 790 17.05 -13.20 -3.94
N ARG A 791 16.22 -12.59 -3.09
CA ARG A 791 14.77 -12.70 -3.21
C ARG A 791 14.27 -12.06 -4.51
N THR A 792 14.65 -10.82 -4.78
CA THR A 792 14.18 -10.11 -5.99
C THR A 792 14.61 -10.78 -7.30
N ASN A 793 15.80 -11.39 -7.32
CA ASN A 793 16.34 -12.17 -8.44
C ASN A 793 15.53 -13.46 -8.63
N SER A 794 15.25 -14.18 -7.54
CA SER A 794 14.44 -15.40 -7.56
C SER A 794 13.02 -15.12 -8.07
N GLU A 795 12.37 -14.07 -7.54
CA GLU A 795 11.03 -13.64 -7.97
C GLU A 795 11.02 -13.24 -9.47
N ALA A 796 12.07 -12.59 -9.96
CA ALA A 796 12.19 -12.26 -11.38
C ALA A 796 12.41 -13.49 -12.27
N LEU A 797 13.14 -14.51 -11.81
CA LEU A 797 13.29 -15.79 -12.52
C LEU A 797 11.97 -16.55 -12.62
N VAL A 798 11.19 -16.55 -11.54
CA VAL A 798 9.85 -17.14 -11.53
C VAL A 798 8.96 -16.45 -12.56
N ASP A 799 8.92 -15.11 -12.59
CA ASP A 799 8.14 -14.36 -13.60
C ASP A 799 8.61 -14.69 -15.03
N ILE A 800 9.93 -14.80 -15.27
CA ILE A 800 10.50 -15.16 -16.58
C ILE A 800 10.05 -16.56 -17.01
N LEU A 801 10.18 -17.56 -16.13
CA LEU A 801 9.79 -18.93 -16.42
C LEU A 801 8.27 -19.02 -16.64
N SER A 802 7.47 -18.41 -15.77
CA SER A 802 6.01 -18.39 -15.90
C SER A 802 5.54 -17.70 -17.17
N MET A 803 6.19 -16.62 -17.61
CA MET A 803 5.90 -16.00 -18.91
C MET A 803 6.32 -16.88 -20.08
N SER A 804 7.45 -17.58 -19.99
CA SER A 804 7.94 -18.44 -21.08
C SER A 804 7.02 -19.64 -21.36
N LYS A 805 6.23 -20.06 -20.37
CA LYS A 805 5.21 -21.12 -20.53
C LYS A 805 3.98 -20.68 -21.34
N CYS A 806 3.77 -19.38 -21.54
CA CYS A 806 2.66 -18.89 -22.34
C CYS A 806 2.92 -19.00 -23.85
N SER A 807 1.84 -19.03 -24.63
CA SER A 807 1.89 -19.10 -26.09
C SER A 807 1.96 -17.72 -26.75
N MET A 808 1.67 -16.65 -26.00
CA MET A 808 1.66 -15.26 -26.47
C MET A 808 2.25 -14.32 -25.42
N LEU A 809 2.82 -13.19 -25.84
CA LEU A 809 3.46 -12.22 -24.94
C LEU A 809 3.19 -10.77 -25.33
N LEU A 810 2.67 -9.95 -24.41
CA LEU A 810 2.66 -8.49 -24.55
C LEU A 810 3.76 -7.88 -23.69
N HIS A 811 4.60 -7.03 -24.29
CA HIS A 811 5.73 -6.46 -23.55
C HIS A 811 6.21 -5.13 -24.11
N GLY A 812 7.22 -4.56 -23.45
CA GLY A 812 8.09 -3.54 -24.03
C GLY A 812 9.55 -4.01 -24.02
N HIS A 813 10.46 -3.12 -24.36
CA HIS A 813 11.90 -3.27 -24.22
C HIS A 813 12.31 -3.60 -22.78
N SER A 814 12.70 -4.85 -22.57
CA SER A 814 13.18 -5.37 -21.29
C SER A 814 13.99 -6.65 -21.49
N ALA A 815 15.13 -6.75 -20.82
CA ALA A 815 15.89 -8.00 -20.76
C ALA A 815 15.09 -9.16 -20.14
N VAL A 816 14.15 -8.87 -19.23
CA VAL A 816 13.23 -9.87 -18.65
C VAL A 816 12.26 -10.42 -19.71
N SER A 817 11.77 -9.58 -20.63
CA SER A 817 10.90 -10.03 -21.72
C SER A 817 11.66 -10.84 -22.75
N GLU A 818 12.88 -10.39 -23.09
CA GLU A 818 13.76 -11.17 -23.96
C GLU A 818 14.14 -12.52 -23.35
N ALA A 819 14.38 -12.58 -22.04
CA ALA A 819 14.65 -13.85 -21.35
C ALA A 819 13.52 -14.87 -21.54
N ALA A 820 12.26 -14.45 -21.43
CA ALA A 820 11.10 -15.31 -21.69
C ALA A 820 11.09 -15.80 -23.16
N ILE A 821 11.44 -14.93 -24.12
CA ILE A 821 11.56 -15.29 -25.54
C ILE A 821 12.77 -16.21 -25.80
N TYR A 822 13.87 -16.08 -25.04
CA TYR A 822 15.02 -16.98 -25.19
C TYR A 822 14.67 -18.40 -24.70
N LEU A 823 13.89 -18.51 -23.63
CA LEU A 823 13.40 -19.79 -23.13
C LEU A 823 12.35 -20.40 -24.06
N ASN A 824 11.45 -19.59 -24.60
CA ASN A 824 10.44 -19.99 -25.57
C ASN A 824 10.54 -19.14 -26.86
N PRO A 825 11.31 -19.60 -27.87
CA PRO A 825 11.53 -18.84 -29.10
C PRO A 825 10.26 -18.66 -29.93
N ASP A 826 9.20 -19.45 -29.73
CA ASP A 826 7.92 -19.30 -30.44
C ASP A 826 7.23 -17.97 -30.08
N LEU A 827 7.50 -17.44 -28.89
CA LEU A 827 7.08 -16.10 -28.48
C LEU A 827 7.68 -14.99 -29.35
N HIS A 828 8.73 -15.26 -30.12
CA HIS A 828 9.22 -14.30 -31.11
C HIS A 828 8.10 -13.89 -32.06
N ASP A 829 7.31 -14.87 -32.53
CA ASP A 829 6.29 -14.63 -33.54
C ASP A 829 4.94 -14.20 -32.97
N THR A 830 4.66 -14.62 -31.75
CA THR A 830 3.38 -14.41 -31.07
C THR A 830 3.41 -13.33 -30.00
N SER A 831 4.37 -12.40 -30.10
CA SER A 831 4.50 -11.28 -29.18
C SER A 831 4.20 -9.91 -29.79
N VAL A 832 3.75 -9.00 -28.94
CA VAL A 832 3.59 -7.57 -29.26
C VAL A 832 4.52 -6.77 -28.37
N ASN A 833 5.58 -6.21 -28.97
CA ASN A 833 6.43 -5.22 -28.33
C ASN A 833 5.85 -3.82 -28.56
N TRP A 834 5.47 -3.12 -27.50
CA TRP A 834 4.87 -1.79 -27.62
C TRP A 834 5.82 -0.78 -28.28
N GLU A 835 7.12 -0.88 -28.01
CA GLU A 835 8.14 0.02 -28.56
C GLU A 835 8.52 -0.29 -30.01
N ASP A 836 7.99 -1.38 -30.58
CA ASP A 836 8.16 -1.66 -32.00
C ASP A 836 7.22 -0.74 -32.82
N PRO A 837 7.77 0.09 -33.74
CA PRO A 837 6.95 0.89 -34.64
C PRO A 837 6.07 0.02 -35.56
N ASP A 838 6.53 -1.17 -35.92
CA ASP A 838 5.88 -2.12 -36.84
C ASP A 838 5.07 -3.20 -36.11
N LYS A 839 4.75 -2.97 -34.83
CA LYS A 839 3.98 -3.92 -34.01
C LYS A 839 2.63 -4.26 -34.61
N MET A 840 2.19 -5.49 -34.34
CA MET A 840 0.87 -6.00 -34.67
C MET A 840 -0.25 -5.11 -34.10
N SER A 841 -1.25 -4.82 -34.92
CA SER A 841 -2.48 -4.14 -34.49
C SER A 841 -3.33 -5.03 -33.59
N VAL A 842 -4.28 -4.44 -32.86
CA VAL A 842 -5.20 -5.18 -31.99
C VAL A 842 -6.05 -6.19 -32.79
N ILE A 843 -6.40 -5.86 -34.03
CA ILE A 843 -7.21 -6.73 -34.90
C ILE A 843 -6.39 -7.94 -35.36
N GLU A 844 -5.17 -7.72 -35.83
CA GLU A 844 -4.25 -8.80 -36.22
C GLU A 844 -3.94 -9.71 -35.02
N PHE A 845 -3.75 -9.13 -33.84
CA PHE A 845 -3.51 -9.89 -32.61
C PHE A 845 -4.71 -10.74 -32.20
N LYS A 846 -5.94 -10.23 -32.35
CA LYS A 846 -7.17 -10.99 -32.11
C LYS A 846 -7.26 -12.21 -33.02
N GLU A 847 -6.92 -12.05 -34.30
CA GLU A 847 -6.98 -13.15 -35.26
C GLU A 847 -5.90 -14.20 -34.98
N MET A 848 -4.67 -13.77 -34.72
CA MET A 848 -3.59 -14.67 -34.28
C MET A 848 -3.99 -15.44 -33.01
N SER A 849 -4.55 -14.75 -32.01
CA SER A 849 -5.00 -15.37 -30.76
C SER A 849 -6.05 -16.44 -31.02
N ARG A 850 -7.02 -16.15 -31.92
CA ARG A 850 -8.07 -17.10 -32.29
C ARG A 850 -7.51 -18.35 -32.97
N THR A 851 -6.50 -18.21 -33.82
CA THR A 851 -5.84 -19.34 -34.47
C THR A 851 -5.15 -20.23 -33.45
N ILE A 852 -4.31 -19.65 -32.59
CA ILE A 852 -3.57 -20.39 -31.55
C ILE A 852 -4.54 -21.13 -30.60
N LEU A 853 -5.62 -20.46 -30.17
CA LEU A 853 -6.63 -21.04 -29.28
C LEU A 853 -7.47 -22.14 -29.95
N LYS A 854 -7.67 -22.09 -31.28
CA LYS A 854 -8.38 -23.15 -32.01
C LYS A 854 -7.51 -24.37 -32.25
N GLU A 855 -6.23 -24.17 -32.56
CA GLU A 855 -5.28 -25.25 -32.75
C GLU A 855 -5.12 -26.08 -31.48
N SER A 856 -5.14 -25.45 -30.29
CA SER A 856 -5.07 -26.15 -29.00
C SER A 856 -6.32 -26.98 -28.66
N LEU A 857 -7.51 -26.58 -29.14
CA LEU A 857 -8.76 -27.32 -28.96
C LEU A 857 -8.84 -28.62 -29.79
N SER A 858 -7.85 -28.88 -30.65
CA SER A 858 -7.79 -30.07 -31.52
C SER A 858 -7.20 -31.31 -30.81
N GLN A 859 -6.78 -31.20 -29.55
CA GLN A 859 -6.32 -32.32 -28.73
C GLN A 859 -7.32 -32.61 -27.59
N PRO A 860 -7.70 -33.89 -27.37
CA PRO A 860 -8.75 -34.21 -26.41
C PRO A 860 -8.19 -34.24 -24.98
N ALA A 861 -8.71 -33.38 -24.11
CA ALA A 861 -8.53 -33.50 -22.66
C ALA A 861 -9.84 -33.16 -21.93
N ALA A 862 -10.06 -33.90 -20.84
CA ALA A 862 -11.34 -34.25 -20.25
C ALA A 862 -12.06 -33.11 -19.51
N GLU A 863 -13.39 -33.14 -19.59
CA GLU A 863 -14.31 -32.33 -18.80
C GLU A 863 -14.18 -32.64 -17.30
N THR A 864 -13.92 -31.62 -16.49
CA THR A 864 -14.42 -31.55 -15.12
C THR A 864 -14.88 -30.12 -14.84
N ALA A 865 -16.20 -29.96 -14.81
CA ALA A 865 -16.86 -28.71 -14.46
C ALA A 865 -17.03 -28.62 -12.94
N ILE A 866 -16.49 -27.56 -12.34
CA ILE A 866 -16.99 -27.03 -11.06
C ILE A 866 -17.22 -25.54 -11.29
N ALA A 867 -18.49 -25.15 -11.18
CA ALA A 867 -18.95 -23.77 -11.33
C ALA A 867 -19.18 -23.15 -9.95
N GLU A 868 -18.78 -21.88 -9.79
CA GLU A 868 -19.26 -20.99 -8.72
C GLU A 868 -19.77 -19.66 -9.33
N PRO A 869 -20.68 -18.93 -8.65
CA PRO A 869 -21.81 -18.27 -9.29
C PRO A 869 -21.58 -16.82 -9.73
N LYS A 870 -22.22 -16.43 -10.84
CA LYS A 870 -22.31 -15.04 -11.36
C LYS A 870 -23.23 -14.15 -10.49
N ILE A 871 -22.84 -12.88 -10.34
CA ILE A 871 -23.66 -11.79 -9.76
C ILE A 871 -24.77 -11.39 -10.77
N LYS A 872 -25.98 -11.08 -10.29
CA LYS A 872 -27.18 -10.76 -11.11
C LYS A 872 -27.18 -9.30 -11.62
N ASP A 873 -27.57 -9.11 -12.89
CA ASP A 873 -27.90 -7.80 -13.49
C ASP A 873 -29.14 -7.15 -12.81
N PRO A 874 -29.29 -5.81 -12.83
CA PRO A 874 -30.49 -5.13 -12.34
C PRO A 874 -31.74 -5.65 -13.06
N LEU A 875 -32.80 -5.96 -12.30
CA LEU A 875 -34.10 -6.26 -12.88
C LEU A 875 -34.72 -4.96 -13.36
N ILE A 876 -35.02 -4.86 -14.65
CA ILE A 876 -35.66 -3.69 -15.26
C ILE A 876 -37.05 -4.09 -15.72
N LEU A 877 -38.07 -3.41 -15.20
CA LEU A 877 -39.43 -3.55 -15.68
C LEU A 877 -39.73 -2.42 -16.67
N HIS A 878 -39.88 -2.79 -17.94
CA HIS A 878 -40.21 -1.85 -19.00
C HIS A 878 -41.72 -1.60 -19.08
N GLY A 879 -42.10 -0.35 -19.35
CA GLY A 879 -43.49 0.05 -19.59
C GLY A 879 -44.09 -0.52 -20.89
N SER A 880 -43.24 -0.92 -21.83
CA SER A 880 -43.61 -1.60 -23.07
C SER A 880 -42.50 -2.54 -23.55
N GLU A 881 -42.87 -3.73 -24.03
CA GLU A 881 -41.95 -4.72 -24.62
C GLU A 881 -41.49 -4.32 -26.03
N SER A 882 -42.23 -3.46 -26.73
CA SER A 882 -41.92 -2.98 -28.10
C SER A 882 -41.17 -1.63 -28.11
N ARG A 883 -40.48 -1.32 -27.02
CA ARG A 883 -39.85 -0.01 -26.78
C ARG A 883 -38.78 0.36 -27.83
N ILE A 884 -38.75 1.63 -28.20
CA ILE A 884 -37.68 2.27 -28.97
C ILE A 884 -36.77 3.06 -28.01
N CYS A 885 -35.44 2.88 -28.10
CA CYS A 885 -34.48 3.64 -27.28
C CYS A 885 -34.60 5.16 -27.52
N ARG A 886 -34.83 5.94 -26.47
CA ARG A 886 -34.84 7.41 -26.54
C ARG A 886 -33.47 7.97 -26.16
N LYS A 887 -33.26 9.26 -26.49
CA LYS A 887 -31.95 9.91 -26.38
C LYS A 887 -31.73 10.60 -25.04
N ASN A 888 -32.75 10.81 -24.23
CA ASN A 888 -32.64 11.51 -22.94
C ASN A 888 -33.45 10.77 -21.87
N ALA A 889 -33.22 11.07 -20.59
CA ALA A 889 -33.99 10.46 -19.51
C ALA A 889 -34.33 11.47 -18.41
N ILE A 890 -35.54 11.36 -17.87
CA ILE A 890 -35.93 11.93 -16.58
C ILE A 890 -35.72 10.84 -15.53
N VAL A 891 -34.99 11.16 -14.46
CA VAL A 891 -34.61 10.17 -13.46
C VAL A 891 -35.17 10.53 -12.08
N TYR A 892 -35.74 9.51 -11.44
CA TYR A 892 -36.14 9.53 -10.04
C TYR A 892 -35.45 8.41 -9.29
N LEU A 893 -35.17 8.64 -8.02
CA LEU A 893 -34.84 7.59 -7.07
C LEU A 893 -35.90 7.66 -5.97
N ALA A 894 -36.78 6.67 -5.92
CA ALA A 894 -37.96 6.73 -5.07
C ALA A 894 -38.16 5.46 -4.24
N GLN A 895 -38.88 5.61 -3.14
CA GLN A 895 -39.37 4.51 -2.32
C GLN A 895 -40.86 4.73 -2.03
N LYS A 896 -41.67 3.67 -2.01
CA LYS A 896 -43.07 3.76 -1.58
C LYS A 896 -43.17 4.14 -0.11
N LYS A 897 -42.26 3.58 0.71
CA LYS A 897 -42.10 3.87 2.14
C LYS A 897 -40.70 4.40 2.39
N HIS A 898 -40.58 5.63 2.87
CA HIS A 898 -39.27 6.24 3.07
C HIS A 898 -38.46 5.54 4.16
N SER A 899 -37.26 5.08 3.82
CA SER A 899 -36.34 4.43 4.76
C SER A 899 -35.81 5.36 5.86
N SER A 900 -35.81 6.69 5.64
CA SER A 900 -35.22 7.69 6.55
C SER A 900 -36.22 8.67 7.18
N TYR A 901 -37.47 8.71 6.70
CA TYR A 901 -38.50 9.66 7.17
C TYR A 901 -39.73 8.85 7.58
N LYS A 902 -39.77 8.44 8.84
CA LYS A 902 -40.84 7.59 9.37
C LYS A 902 -42.20 8.28 9.24
N GLY A 903 -43.15 7.65 8.56
CA GLY A 903 -44.52 8.15 8.40
C GLY A 903 -44.74 9.10 7.20
N ARG A 904 -43.72 9.35 6.37
CA ARG A 904 -43.85 10.13 5.13
C ARG A 904 -44.50 9.29 4.02
N ASP A 905 -45.59 9.79 3.42
CA ASP A 905 -46.25 9.19 2.25
C ASP A 905 -45.46 9.44 0.96
N SER A 906 -44.34 8.73 0.78
CA SER A 906 -43.44 8.99 -0.35
C SER A 906 -44.02 8.58 -1.70
N TYR A 907 -44.89 7.56 -1.73
CA TYR A 907 -45.60 7.18 -2.95
C TYR A 907 -46.61 8.27 -3.36
N GLY A 908 -47.35 8.84 -2.41
CA GLY A 908 -48.24 9.97 -2.67
C GLY A 908 -47.50 11.21 -3.21
N LEU A 909 -46.36 11.56 -2.61
CA LEU A 909 -45.52 12.67 -3.08
C LEU A 909 -44.99 12.42 -4.49
N LEU A 910 -44.49 11.21 -4.78
CA LEU A 910 -44.04 10.82 -6.12
C LEU A 910 -45.17 10.96 -7.14
N LEU A 911 -46.37 10.47 -6.82
CA LEU A 911 -47.54 10.57 -7.71
C LEU A 911 -47.95 12.03 -7.96
N GLU A 912 -47.83 12.90 -6.96
CA GLU A 912 -48.07 14.33 -7.11
C GLU A 912 -47.00 15.00 -7.98
N SER A 913 -45.72 14.72 -7.74
CA SER A 913 -44.60 15.17 -8.57
C SER A 913 -44.78 14.75 -10.03
N LEU A 914 -45.02 13.46 -10.30
CA LEU A 914 -45.27 12.93 -11.64
C LEU A 914 -46.51 13.55 -12.28
N SER A 915 -47.57 13.83 -11.51
CA SER A 915 -48.76 14.53 -12.00
C SER A 915 -48.44 15.96 -12.46
N LEU A 916 -47.60 16.68 -11.71
CA LEU A 916 -47.19 18.02 -12.06
C LEU A 916 -46.23 18.03 -13.25
N ILE A 917 -45.27 17.10 -13.32
CA ILE A 917 -44.43 16.94 -14.51
C ILE A 917 -45.26 16.58 -15.73
N ASN A 918 -46.23 15.65 -15.59
CA ASN A 918 -47.13 15.28 -16.68
C ASN A 918 -47.89 16.50 -17.20
N LYS A 919 -48.45 17.30 -16.29
CA LYS A 919 -49.22 18.50 -16.62
C LYS A 919 -48.35 19.63 -17.20
N ASN A 920 -47.19 19.90 -16.61
CA ASN A 920 -46.41 21.11 -16.84
C ASN A 920 -45.21 20.91 -17.77
N TYR A 921 -44.89 19.68 -18.17
CA TYR A 921 -43.80 19.39 -19.11
C TYR A 921 -44.16 18.35 -20.18
N LEU A 922 -44.76 17.22 -19.79
CA LEU A 922 -44.97 16.09 -20.72
C LEU A 922 -46.16 16.32 -21.66
N ALA A 923 -47.28 16.83 -21.15
CA ALA A 923 -48.51 17.09 -21.90
C ALA A 923 -48.40 18.31 -22.84
N LEU A 924 -47.28 19.04 -22.80
CA LEU A 924 -47.03 20.23 -23.60
C LEU A 924 -46.14 19.87 -24.79
N LYS A 925 -46.65 20.06 -26.03
CA LYS A 925 -45.92 20.00 -27.32
C LYS A 925 -44.92 18.84 -27.49
N ASN A 926 -45.29 17.75 -28.19
CA ASN A 926 -44.41 16.72 -28.79
C ASN A 926 -43.17 16.25 -27.97
N ASN A 927 -43.19 16.40 -26.65
CA ASN A 927 -42.03 16.13 -25.79
C ASN A 927 -41.88 14.63 -25.48
N ALA A 928 -42.97 13.85 -25.57
CA ALA A 928 -43.04 12.46 -25.16
C ALA A 928 -42.07 11.52 -25.91
N ASP A 929 -41.68 11.84 -27.14
CA ASP A 929 -40.83 10.95 -27.95
C ASP A 929 -39.32 11.14 -27.72
N ASN A 930 -38.91 12.13 -26.91
CA ASN A 930 -37.50 12.51 -26.78
C ASN A 930 -36.78 11.90 -25.55
N PHE A 931 -37.52 11.41 -24.54
CA PHE A 931 -36.93 10.89 -23.31
C PHE A 931 -37.72 9.77 -22.64
N ASP A 932 -37.04 8.93 -21.88
CA ASP A 932 -37.67 7.95 -20.98
C ASP A 932 -37.81 8.50 -19.55
N ILE A 933 -38.70 7.94 -18.75
CA ILE A 933 -38.83 8.21 -17.30
C ILE A 933 -38.32 6.98 -16.56
N ILE A 934 -37.17 7.10 -15.90
CA ILE A 934 -36.55 6.00 -15.16
C ILE A 934 -36.74 6.24 -13.68
N ILE A 935 -37.39 5.31 -13.01
CA ILE A 935 -37.61 5.32 -11.57
C ILE A 935 -36.77 4.20 -10.97
N PHE A 936 -35.66 4.59 -10.36
CA PHE A 936 -34.82 3.72 -9.57
C PHE A 936 -35.47 3.46 -8.21
N HIS A 937 -35.44 2.21 -7.78
CA HIS A 937 -36.09 1.81 -6.53
C HIS A 937 -35.39 0.61 -5.88
N THR A 938 -35.88 0.17 -4.72
CA THR A 938 -35.26 -0.94 -3.95
C THR A 938 -36.30 -2.02 -3.65
N ALA A 939 -36.67 -2.77 -4.68
CA ALA A 939 -37.62 -3.88 -4.64
C ALA A 939 -39.04 -3.57 -4.12
N ASP A 940 -39.50 -2.32 -4.27
CA ASP A 940 -40.82 -1.87 -3.83
C ASP A 940 -41.77 -1.39 -4.95
N PHE A 941 -41.34 -1.37 -6.22
CA PHE A 941 -42.20 -1.12 -7.39
C PHE A 941 -42.32 -2.37 -8.26
N ASP A 942 -43.49 -2.58 -8.86
CA ASP A 942 -43.81 -3.73 -9.69
C ASP A 942 -44.77 -3.37 -10.85
N ALA A 943 -45.25 -4.39 -11.58
CA ALA A 943 -46.14 -4.20 -12.73
C ALA A 943 -47.48 -3.55 -12.37
N SER A 944 -47.99 -3.76 -11.15
CA SER A 944 -49.24 -3.13 -10.72
C SER A 944 -49.09 -1.61 -10.58
N ASP A 945 -47.89 -1.10 -10.30
CA ASP A 945 -47.62 0.33 -10.28
C ASP A 945 -47.64 0.95 -11.68
N LEU A 946 -47.20 0.20 -12.70
CA LEU A 946 -47.35 0.64 -14.09
C LEU A 946 -48.83 0.80 -14.43
N ASP A 947 -49.69 -0.12 -13.99
CA ASP A 947 -51.13 -0.03 -14.21
C ASP A 947 -51.76 1.18 -13.49
N VAL A 948 -51.30 1.48 -12.27
CA VAL A 948 -51.69 2.72 -11.56
C VAL A 948 -51.28 3.96 -12.35
N PHE A 949 -50.06 3.97 -12.91
CA PHE A 949 -49.55 5.10 -13.67
C PHE A 949 -50.29 5.25 -15.01
N ARG A 950 -50.59 4.15 -15.71
CA ARG A 950 -51.43 4.13 -16.92
C ARG A 950 -52.83 4.65 -16.64
N ALA A 951 -53.46 4.18 -15.56
CA ALA A 951 -54.79 4.61 -15.17
C ALA A 951 -54.84 6.10 -14.80
N ARG A 952 -53.79 6.64 -14.17
CA ARG A 952 -53.75 8.03 -13.69
C ARG A 952 -53.27 9.03 -14.74
N PHE A 953 -52.31 8.66 -15.58
CA PHE A 953 -51.62 9.58 -16.50
C PHE A 953 -51.81 9.24 -17.98
N GLY A 954 -52.40 8.08 -18.30
CA GLY A 954 -52.65 7.59 -19.66
C GLY A 954 -51.63 6.55 -20.14
N GLU A 955 -52.02 5.73 -21.13
CA GLU A 955 -51.18 4.65 -21.69
C GLU A 955 -49.83 5.15 -22.21
N GLY A 956 -49.84 6.26 -22.96
CA GLY A 956 -48.62 6.84 -23.50
C GLY A 956 -47.61 7.27 -22.42
N PHE A 957 -48.07 7.61 -21.20
CA PHE A 957 -47.18 7.86 -20.06
C PHE A 957 -46.60 6.55 -19.53
N GLY A 958 -47.43 5.52 -19.38
CA GLY A 958 -47.00 4.20 -18.94
C GLY A 958 -45.91 3.58 -19.81
N GLU A 959 -45.97 3.77 -21.13
CA GLU A 959 -44.95 3.29 -22.07
C GLU A 959 -43.57 3.93 -21.84
N MET A 960 -43.50 5.17 -21.34
CA MET A 960 -42.25 5.90 -21.09
C MET A 960 -41.59 5.51 -19.77
N VAL A 961 -42.34 4.90 -18.85
CA VAL A 961 -41.86 4.64 -17.48
C VAL A 961 -41.14 3.29 -17.42
N HIS A 962 -39.97 3.30 -16.78
CA HIS A 962 -39.20 2.11 -16.48
C HIS A 962 -38.85 2.07 -15.00
N PHE A 963 -39.12 0.93 -14.36
CA PHE A 963 -38.66 0.67 -13.00
C PHE A 963 -37.34 -0.09 -13.04
N VAL A 964 -36.35 0.41 -12.31
CA VAL A 964 -35.04 -0.23 -12.18
C VAL A 964 -34.85 -0.62 -10.72
N ASP A 965 -34.87 -1.92 -10.44
CA ASP A 965 -34.65 -2.44 -9.11
C ASP A 965 -33.15 -2.49 -8.80
N LEU A 966 -32.74 -1.66 -7.84
CA LEU A 966 -31.37 -1.57 -7.40
C LEU A 966 -31.04 -2.50 -6.22
N ALA A 967 -32.03 -3.10 -5.54
CA ALA A 967 -31.85 -3.75 -4.23
C ALA A 967 -30.76 -4.82 -4.20
N ASN A 968 -30.61 -5.58 -5.28
CA ASN A 968 -29.63 -6.67 -5.39
C ASN A 968 -28.42 -6.34 -6.28
N THR A 969 -28.29 -5.08 -6.70
CA THR A 969 -27.25 -4.61 -7.63
C THR A 969 -26.03 -4.08 -6.90
N THR A 970 -24.94 -3.85 -7.63
CA THR A 970 -23.75 -3.15 -7.10
C THR A 970 -23.99 -1.65 -6.92
N TYR A 971 -24.92 -1.04 -7.66
CA TYR A 971 -25.23 0.40 -7.63
C TYR A 971 -25.97 0.86 -6.36
N TRP A 972 -26.39 -0.08 -5.49
CA TRP A 972 -27.07 0.22 -4.22
C TRP A 972 -26.48 -0.55 -3.03
N LYS A 973 -25.19 -0.85 -3.14
CA LYS A 973 -24.36 -1.43 -2.08
C LYS A 973 -23.29 -0.42 -1.66
N ARG A 974 -22.66 -0.67 -0.51
CA ARG A 974 -21.45 0.08 -0.17
C ARG A 974 -20.36 -0.28 -1.19
N PRO A 975 -19.54 0.68 -1.65
CA PRO A 975 -18.39 0.36 -2.46
C PRO A 975 -17.41 -0.49 -1.62
N LYS A 976 -16.67 -1.41 -2.28
CA LYS A 976 -15.84 -2.43 -1.61
C LYS A 976 -14.90 -1.88 -0.53
N TRP A 977 -14.29 -0.73 -0.78
CA TRP A 977 -13.36 -0.10 0.16
C TRP A 977 -14.04 0.55 1.39
N HIS A 978 -15.37 0.61 1.42
CA HIS A 978 -16.20 1.01 2.58
C HIS A 978 -17.21 -0.08 2.99
N GLU A 979 -17.11 -1.28 2.42
CA GLU A 979 -18.05 -2.38 2.72
C GLU A 979 -18.01 -2.76 4.21
N ASN A 980 -16.82 -2.69 4.80
CA ASN A 980 -16.55 -2.99 6.22
C ASN A 980 -16.66 -1.78 7.14
N ASP A 981 -17.12 -0.62 6.65
CA ASP A 981 -17.33 0.55 7.51
C ASP A 981 -18.43 0.24 8.54
N ASP A 982 -18.23 0.68 9.77
CA ASP A 982 -19.28 0.66 10.80
C ASP A 982 -20.16 1.92 10.69
N PRO A 983 -21.45 1.81 10.31
CA PRO A 983 -22.35 2.95 10.23
C PRO A 983 -22.50 3.73 11.53
N SER A 984 -22.31 3.08 12.68
CA SER A 984 -22.40 3.74 13.99
C SER A 984 -21.35 4.84 14.17
N SER A 985 -20.18 4.68 13.53
CA SER A 985 -19.08 5.65 13.54
C SER A 985 -19.28 6.84 12.59
N TRP A 986 -20.31 6.78 11.73
CA TRP A 986 -20.53 7.82 10.73
C TRP A 986 -21.07 9.10 11.37
N TYR A 987 -20.54 10.22 10.91
CA TYR A 987 -20.95 11.53 11.39
C TYR A 987 -22.47 11.71 11.28
N ALA A 988 -23.15 11.89 12.42
CA ALA A 988 -24.59 12.06 12.51
C ALA A 988 -25.42 10.86 11.99
N PHE A 989 -24.94 9.63 12.18
CA PHE A 989 -25.78 8.42 12.13
C PHE A 989 -26.52 8.22 13.47
N PRO A 990 -27.76 7.69 13.50
CA PRO A 990 -28.61 7.29 12.37
C PRO A 990 -29.42 8.43 11.76
N LEU A 991 -29.29 9.67 12.25
CA LEU A 991 -30.02 10.84 11.75
C LEU A 991 -29.91 10.94 10.22
N PHE A 992 -28.72 10.74 9.67
CA PHE A 992 -28.50 10.46 8.25
C PHE A 992 -28.20 8.98 8.07
N SER A 993 -29.25 8.25 7.72
CA SER A 993 -29.25 6.78 7.62
C SER A 993 -28.28 6.26 6.55
N GLU A 994 -28.02 4.96 6.57
CA GLU A 994 -27.26 4.32 5.50
C GLU A 994 -27.97 4.43 4.14
N GLY A 995 -29.31 4.33 4.11
CA GLY A 995 -30.08 4.54 2.88
C GLY A 995 -29.88 5.94 2.31
N TYR A 996 -29.87 6.97 3.17
CA TYR A 996 -29.62 8.35 2.75
C TYR A 996 -28.21 8.55 2.18
N ARG A 997 -27.20 7.85 2.71
CA ARG A 997 -25.83 7.90 2.19
C ARG A 997 -25.65 7.10 0.90
N ARG A 998 -26.38 5.99 0.75
CA ARG A 998 -26.47 5.25 -0.51
C ARG A 998 -27.13 6.09 -1.60
N MET A 999 -28.15 6.89 -1.26
CA MET A 999 -28.72 7.88 -2.17
C MET A 999 -27.67 8.91 -2.61
N MET A 1000 -26.93 9.50 -1.66
CA MET A 1000 -25.84 10.43 -1.98
C MET A 1000 -24.78 9.78 -2.88
N HIS A 1001 -24.40 8.54 -2.58
CA HIS A 1001 -23.45 7.80 -3.39
C HIS A 1001 -23.98 7.54 -4.80
N PHE A 1002 -25.23 7.10 -4.91
CA PHE A 1002 -25.88 6.80 -6.18
C PHE A 1002 -25.90 8.02 -7.10
N PHE A 1003 -26.40 9.15 -6.61
CA PHE A 1003 -26.48 10.36 -7.43
C PHE A 1003 -25.11 10.97 -7.73
N ALA A 1004 -24.13 10.86 -6.82
CA ALA A 1004 -22.79 11.40 -7.05
C ALA A 1004 -21.93 10.55 -7.99
N ILE A 1005 -22.02 9.22 -7.86
CA ILE A 1005 -21.08 8.25 -8.43
C ILE A 1005 -21.78 7.25 -9.35
N ASP A 1006 -22.73 6.47 -8.82
CA ASP A 1006 -23.22 5.27 -9.51
C ASP A 1006 -24.11 5.57 -10.71
N ILE A 1007 -24.88 6.66 -10.70
CA ILE A 1007 -25.80 7.00 -11.78
C ILE A 1007 -25.07 7.12 -13.12
N TRP A 1008 -23.85 7.66 -13.13
CA TRP A 1008 -23.02 7.80 -14.33
C TRP A 1008 -22.54 6.44 -14.85
N ASN A 1009 -22.23 5.53 -13.93
CA ASN A 1009 -21.83 4.15 -14.22
C ASN A 1009 -23.01 3.34 -14.73
N PHE A 1010 -24.18 3.46 -14.10
CA PHE A 1010 -25.41 2.82 -14.52
C PHE A 1010 -25.73 3.15 -15.99
N PHE A 1011 -25.73 4.43 -16.38
CA PHE A 1011 -26.04 4.80 -17.77
C PHE A 1011 -24.99 4.31 -18.77
N ARG A 1012 -23.72 4.20 -18.37
CA ARG A 1012 -22.66 3.61 -19.21
C ARG A 1012 -22.87 2.11 -19.40
N ASP A 1013 -23.18 1.40 -18.32
CA ASP A 1013 -23.33 -0.06 -18.32
C ASP A 1013 -24.67 -0.45 -18.99
N TYR A 1014 -25.69 0.40 -18.86
CA TYR A 1014 -26.97 0.28 -19.58
C TYR A 1014 -26.78 0.45 -21.09
N GLU A 1015 -25.99 1.43 -21.53
CA GLU A 1015 -25.63 1.59 -22.95
C GLU A 1015 -24.91 0.34 -23.49
N GLN A 1016 -23.98 -0.23 -22.71
CA GLN A 1016 -23.24 -1.44 -23.11
C GLN A 1016 -24.12 -2.70 -23.20
N SER A 1017 -25.05 -2.87 -22.27
CA SER A 1017 -25.90 -4.06 -22.17
C SER A 1017 -27.13 -4.01 -23.09
N SER A 1018 -27.76 -2.85 -23.24
CA SER A 1018 -29.00 -2.67 -24.02
C SER A 1018 -28.78 -2.07 -25.41
N GLY A 1019 -27.64 -1.42 -25.65
CA GLY A 1019 -27.40 -0.61 -26.85
C GLY A 1019 -28.12 0.75 -26.85
N CYS A 1020 -28.97 1.05 -25.85
CA CYS A 1020 -29.63 2.34 -25.73
C CYS A 1020 -28.69 3.39 -25.12
N SER A 1021 -28.32 4.41 -25.91
CA SER A 1021 -27.43 5.49 -25.47
C SER A 1021 -28.23 6.76 -25.12
N TYR A 1022 -28.09 7.22 -23.88
CA TYR A 1022 -28.67 8.48 -23.42
C TYR A 1022 -27.61 9.60 -23.45
N ARG A 1023 -28.06 10.82 -23.76
CA ARG A 1023 -27.24 12.02 -23.85
C ARG A 1023 -27.35 12.90 -22.62
N TYR A 1024 -28.57 13.24 -22.23
CA TYR A 1024 -28.85 14.03 -21.03
C TYR A 1024 -29.72 13.26 -20.05
N ILE A 1025 -29.47 13.51 -18.77
CA ILE A 1025 -30.37 13.11 -17.69
C ILE A 1025 -30.89 14.35 -16.97
N MET A 1026 -32.18 14.33 -16.60
CA MET A 1026 -32.84 15.36 -15.80
C MET A 1026 -33.35 14.75 -14.49
N ARG A 1027 -32.78 15.15 -13.36
CA ARG A 1027 -33.15 14.62 -12.04
C ARG A 1027 -34.33 15.36 -11.43
N PHE A 1028 -35.22 14.59 -10.80
CA PHE A 1028 -36.17 15.04 -9.80
C PHE A 1028 -36.13 14.08 -8.60
N ASP A 1029 -36.28 14.62 -7.39
CA ASP A 1029 -36.59 13.82 -6.19
C ASP A 1029 -38.11 13.63 -6.07
N GLU A 1030 -38.59 12.67 -5.27
CA GLU A 1030 -40.02 12.34 -5.15
C GLU A 1030 -40.90 13.48 -4.62
N ASP A 1031 -40.30 14.50 -3.99
CA ASP A 1031 -40.95 15.74 -3.52
C ASP A 1031 -40.46 16.98 -4.28
N SER A 1032 -40.08 16.81 -5.54
CA SER A 1032 -39.74 17.89 -6.44
C SER A 1032 -40.95 18.29 -7.27
N TYR A 1033 -41.46 19.50 -7.08
CA TYR A 1033 -42.70 19.95 -7.72
C TYR A 1033 -42.44 21.03 -8.76
N LEU A 1034 -42.75 20.72 -10.01
CA LEU A 1034 -42.76 21.67 -11.12
C LEU A 1034 -44.14 22.33 -11.19
N HIS A 1035 -44.29 23.53 -10.60
CA HIS A 1035 -45.61 24.17 -10.46
C HIS A 1035 -46.10 24.89 -11.72
N SER A 1036 -45.17 25.34 -12.57
CA SER A 1036 -45.49 26.10 -13.78
C SER A 1036 -45.08 25.37 -15.06
N PRO A 1037 -45.80 25.57 -16.18
CA PRO A 1037 -45.44 25.05 -17.49
C PRO A 1037 -44.02 25.42 -17.94
N ILE A 1038 -43.28 24.44 -18.46
CA ILE A 1038 -42.05 24.67 -19.22
C ILE A 1038 -42.41 24.60 -20.70
N GLN A 1039 -42.32 25.72 -21.42
CA GLN A 1039 -42.91 25.86 -22.76
C GLN A 1039 -42.01 25.37 -23.91
N TYR A 1040 -40.88 24.77 -23.60
CA TYR A 1040 -39.88 24.27 -24.54
C TYR A 1040 -39.33 22.91 -24.09
N ASN A 1041 -38.71 22.16 -25.01
CA ASN A 1041 -37.99 20.95 -24.65
C ASN A 1041 -36.64 21.31 -24.02
N ILE A 1042 -36.45 20.96 -22.75
CA ILE A 1042 -35.24 21.30 -21.99
C ILE A 1042 -34.00 20.62 -22.59
N PHE A 1043 -34.12 19.38 -23.07
CA PHE A 1043 -32.98 18.65 -23.63
C PHE A 1043 -32.50 19.26 -24.94
N ASP A 1044 -33.45 19.63 -25.82
CA ASP A 1044 -33.12 20.33 -27.07
C ASP A 1044 -32.53 21.72 -26.80
N PHE A 1045 -33.01 22.41 -25.76
CA PHE A 1045 -32.44 23.68 -25.31
C PHE A 1045 -31.00 23.53 -24.83
N MET A 1046 -30.72 22.53 -23.99
CA MET A 1046 -29.37 22.21 -23.52
C MET A 1046 -28.45 21.88 -24.68
N GLU A 1047 -28.89 21.06 -25.63
CA GLU A 1047 -28.13 20.68 -26.82
C GLU A 1047 -27.85 21.87 -27.75
N LYS A 1048 -28.89 22.62 -28.14
CA LYS A 1048 -28.78 23.76 -29.06
C LYS A 1048 -27.82 24.82 -28.55
N ASN A 1049 -27.82 25.06 -27.24
CA ASN A 1049 -26.97 26.04 -26.58
C ASN A 1049 -25.64 25.45 -26.05
N LYS A 1050 -25.40 24.15 -26.26
CA LYS A 1050 -24.18 23.43 -25.85
C LYS A 1050 -23.90 23.49 -24.34
N TYR A 1051 -24.94 23.50 -23.52
CA TYR A 1051 -24.81 23.45 -22.08
C TYR A 1051 -24.50 22.01 -21.63
N LEU A 1052 -23.52 21.88 -20.73
CA LEU A 1052 -23.11 20.59 -20.18
C LEU A 1052 -23.78 20.29 -18.83
N TYR A 1053 -24.20 21.35 -18.11
CA TYR A 1053 -24.89 21.21 -16.84
C TYR A 1053 -25.88 22.36 -16.61
N GLY A 1054 -27.09 22.02 -16.21
CA GLY A 1054 -28.18 22.95 -15.92
C GLY A 1054 -28.72 22.75 -14.51
N PHE A 1055 -29.04 23.82 -13.79
CA PHE A 1055 -29.59 23.75 -12.42
C PHE A 1055 -30.55 24.89 -12.12
N ARG A 1056 -31.27 24.84 -10.98
CA ARG A 1056 -32.25 25.87 -10.60
C ARG A 1056 -31.80 26.70 -9.39
N ILE A 1057 -31.50 26.02 -8.29
CA ILE A 1057 -31.23 26.61 -6.98
C ILE A 1057 -29.80 26.26 -6.53
N CYS A 1058 -29.19 27.09 -5.69
CA CYS A 1058 -27.96 26.75 -4.99
C CYS A 1058 -28.20 26.77 -3.46
N ALA A 1059 -27.39 26.02 -2.71
CA ALA A 1059 -27.42 25.96 -1.26
C ALA A 1059 -26.00 25.91 -0.67
N TYR A 1060 -25.82 26.47 0.53
CA TYR A 1060 -24.55 26.38 1.28
C TYR A 1060 -24.54 25.15 2.18
N GLU A 1061 -23.44 24.38 2.14
CA GLU A 1061 -23.26 23.19 2.97
C GLU A 1061 -21.99 23.27 3.85
N MET A 1062 -21.82 22.31 4.76
CA MET A 1062 -20.73 22.21 5.76
C MET A 1062 -19.31 22.23 5.17
N GLN A 1063 -18.32 22.64 5.98
CA GLN A 1063 -16.91 22.80 5.58
C GLN A 1063 -16.16 21.51 5.17
N VAL A 1064 -16.79 20.32 5.24
CA VAL A 1064 -16.18 19.03 4.86
C VAL A 1064 -15.69 19.05 3.40
N THR A 1065 -16.38 19.77 2.51
CA THR A 1065 -16.01 19.97 1.10
C THR A 1065 -14.61 20.57 0.93
N GLN A 1066 -14.20 21.48 1.82
CA GLN A 1066 -12.91 22.16 1.73
C GLN A 1066 -11.74 21.18 1.82
N ARG A 1067 -11.90 20.13 2.62
CA ARG A 1067 -10.88 19.10 2.81
C ARG A 1067 -10.69 18.27 1.55
N ILE A 1068 -11.78 17.86 0.90
CA ILE A 1068 -11.73 17.07 -0.34
C ILE A 1068 -11.03 17.83 -1.46
N TRP A 1069 -11.39 19.09 -1.69
CA TRP A 1069 -10.76 19.86 -2.75
C TRP A 1069 -9.27 20.10 -2.48
N LYS A 1070 -8.90 20.44 -1.24
CA LYS A 1070 -7.48 20.57 -0.84
C LYS A 1070 -6.71 19.26 -1.07
N LEU A 1071 -7.31 18.12 -0.74
CA LEU A 1071 -6.70 16.81 -0.99
C LEU A 1071 -6.54 16.54 -2.49
N TRP A 1072 -7.55 16.85 -3.31
CA TRP A 1072 -7.47 16.75 -4.77
C TRP A 1072 -6.35 17.62 -5.35
N ARG A 1073 -6.24 18.89 -4.94
CA ARG A 1073 -5.24 19.83 -5.46
C ARG A 1073 -3.80 19.47 -5.07
N ARG A 1074 -3.59 18.77 -3.95
CA ARG A 1074 -2.25 18.36 -3.46
C ARG A 1074 -1.67 17.14 -4.18
N ARG A 1075 -2.46 16.37 -4.93
CA ARG A 1075 -1.95 15.18 -5.64
C ARG A 1075 -1.20 15.59 -6.92
N LYS A 1076 -0.08 14.92 -7.18
CA LYS A 1076 0.65 15.03 -8.46
C LYS A 1076 -0.10 14.23 -9.54
N ASN A 1077 -0.18 14.75 -10.77
CA ASN A 1077 -0.79 14.13 -11.97
C ASN A 1077 -2.32 14.04 -12.04
N ASN A 1078 -3.05 14.82 -11.25
CA ASN A 1078 -4.50 14.96 -11.45
C ASN A 1078 -4.80 15.75 -12.73
N PRO A 1079 -5.92 15.47 -13.43
CA PRO A 1079 -6.46 16.38 -14.44
C PRO A 1079 -6.50 17.79 -13.85
N LYS A 1080 -5.80 18.73 -14.50
CA LYS A 1080 -5.85 20.11 -14.06
C LYS A 1080 -7.30 20.59 -14.22
N PRO A 1081 -7.93 21.10 -13.16
CA PRO A 1081 -9.24 21.69 -13.31
C PRO A 1081 -9.13 22.91 -14.23
N LEU A 1082 -10.17 23.18 -15.01
CA LEU A 1082 -10.26 24.34 -15.89
C LEU A 1082 -10.16 25.65 -15.09
N ARG A 1083 -10.74 25.66 -13.88
CA ARG A 1083 -10.62 26.73 -12.89
C ARG A 1083 -10.51 26.16 -11.48
N ASP A 1084 -9.85 26.91 -10.58
CA ASP A 1084 -9.88 26.56 -9.15
C ASP A 1084 -11.28 26.85 -8.59
N ILE A 1085 -11.67 26.16 -7.53
CA ILE A 1085 -12.98 26.39 -6.89
C ILE A 1085 -12.80 27.22 -5.61
N GLU A 1086 -13.74 28.13 -5.38
CA GLU A 1086 -13.79 28.90 -4.15
C GLU A 1086 -14.45 28.10 -3.04
N LEU A 1087 -13.75 27.89 -1.93
CA LEU A 1087 -14.18 26.97 -0.87
C LEU A 1087 -15.33 27.47 0.03
N GLN A 1088 -15.83 28.68 -0.24
CA GLN A 1088 -16.95 29.33 0.47
C GLN A 1088 -18.13 29.63 -0.45
N MET A 1089 -18.14 29.08 -1.65
CA MET A 1089 -19.19 29.32 -2.64
C MET A 1089 -20.50 28.57 -2.34
N CYS A 1090 -21.59 29.02 -2.94
CA CYS A 1090 -22.87 28.30 -2.96
C CYS A 1090 -22.74 27.03 -3.83
N GLY A 1091 -23.22 25.87 -3.36
CA GLY A 1091 -23.24 24.63 -4.13
C GLY A 1091 -24.53 24.47 -4.93
N ILE A 1092 -24.50 23.80 -6.07
CA ILE A 1092 -25.65 23.48 -6.92
C ILE A 1092 -26.60 22.57 -6.14
N TYR A 1093 -27.82 23.04 -5.83
CA TYR A 1093 -28.83 22.25 -5.14
C TYR A 1093 -29.45 21.24 -6.11
N ASN A 1094 -28.88 20.04 -6.11
CA ASN A 1094 -28.99 19.07 -7.20
C ASN A 1094 -30.20 18.12 -7.10
N ASN A 1095 -31.21 18.41 -6.27
CA ASN A 1095 -32.52 17.76 -6.40
C ASN A 1095 -33.15 18.03 -7.77
N PHE A 1096 -32.76 19.14 -8.43
CA PHE A 1096 -32.98 19.37 -9.85
C PHE A 1096 -31.65 19.64 -10.56
N PHE A 1097 -31.36 18.86 -11.59
CA PHE A 1097 -30.32 19.18 -12.57
C PHE A 1097 -30.61 18.59 -13.93
N VAL A 1098 -29.98 19.14 -14.97
CA VAL A 1098 -29.90 18.55 -16.32
C VAL A 1098 -28.44 18.40 -16.69
N ALA A 1099 -27.93 17.19 -16.87
CA ALA A 1099 -26.50 16.93 -17.04
C ALA A 1099 -26.20 16.13 -18.31
N ASN A 1100 -25.14 16.53 -19.01
CA ASN A 1100 -24.61 15.80 -20.15
C ASN A 1100 -23.84 14.56 -19.68
N LEU A 1101 -24.32 13.36 -20.03
CA LEU A 1101 -23.74 12.09 -19.60
C LEU A 1101 -22.28 11.94 -20.06
N ALA A 1102 -21.98 12.24 -21.32
CA ALA A 1102 -20.63 12.12 -21.87
C ALA A 1102 -19.63 13.04 -21.14
N HIS A 1103 -20.05 14.24 -20.70
CA HIS A 1103 -19.21 15.12 -19.88
C HIS A 1103 -18.91 14.51 -18.51
N PHE A 1104 -19.92 14.00 -17.80
CA PHE A 1104 -19.71 13.40 -16.48
C PHE A 1104 -18.99 12.06 -16.54
N GLN A 1105 -19.08 11.36 -17.67
CA GLN A 1105 -18.31 10.15 -17.99
C GLN A 1105 -16.91 10.45 -18.56
N SER A 1106 -16.59 11.73 -18.81
CA SER A 1106 -15.28 12.12 -19.31
C SER A 1106 -14.18 11.80 -18.29
N GLN A 1107 -12.99 11.46 -18.79
CA GLN A 1107 -11.87 11.07 -17.93
C GLN A 1107 -11.52 12.09 -16.83
N PRO A 1108 -11.52 13.42 -17.06
CA PRO A 1108 -11.24 14.38 -16.00
C PRO A 1108 -12.25 14.33 -14.85
N VAL A 1109 -13.55 14.28 -15.18
CA VAL A 1109 -14.63 14.24 -14.19
C VAL A 1109 -14.65 12.90 -13.46
N GLN A 1110 -14.57 11.78 -14.18
CA GLN A 1110 -14.53 10.44 -13.57
C GLN A 1110 -13.33 10.23 -12.64
N ARG A 1111 -12.15 10.78 -12.97
CA ARG A 1111 -11.00 10.73 -12.04
C ARG A 1111 -11.25 11.51 -10.76
N PHE A 1112 -11.97 12.62 -10.83
CA PHE A 1112 -12.35 13.38 -9.65
C PHE A 1112 -13.40 12.63 -8.83
N LEU A 1113 -14.48 12.14 -9.46
CA LEU A 1113 -15.53 11.37 -8.79
C LEU A 1113 -14.98 10.11 -8.11
N ASN A 1114 -14.16 9.31 -8.81
CA ASN A 1114 -13.52 8.12 -8.24
C ASN A 1114 -12.56 8.47 -7.09
N PHE A 1115 -11.92 9.64 -7.12
CA PHE A 1115 -11.12 10.09 -5.99
C PHE A 1115 -11.98 10.36 -4.77
N VAL A 1116 -13.09 11.10 -4.96
CA VAL A 1116 -14.03 11.44 -3.89
C VAL A 1116 -14.61 10.18 -3.25
N ASP A 1117 -15.05 9.23 -4.08
CA ASP A 1117 -15.61 7.96 -3.66
C ASP A 1117 -14.64 7.17 -2.75
N ARG A 1118 -13.38 7.01 -3.19
CA ARG A 1118 -12.33 6.36 -2.39
C ARG A 1118 -12.02 7.02 -1.05
N GLN A 1119 -12.32 8.31 -0.86
CA GLN A 1119 -12.08 8.95 0.43
C GLN A 1119 -13.07 8.49 1.51
N GLY A 1120 -14.24 7.97 1.12
CA GLY A 1120 -15.28 7.53 2.06
C GLY A 1120 -16.00 8.61 2.78
N PHE A 1121 -15.86 9.85 2.34
CA PHE A 1121 -16.47 10.98 3.03
C PHE A 1121 -17.98 11.06 2.77
N ILE A 1122 -18.50 10.44 1.70
CA ILE A 1122 -19.95 10.25 1.49
C ILE A 1122 -20.55 9.51 2.70
N TYR A 1123 -19.99 8.35 3.02
CA TYR A 1123 -20.45 7.52 4.14
C TYR A 1123 -20.02 8.05 5.51
N ARG A 1124 -18.72 8.26 5.75
CA ARG A 1124 -18.20 8.59 7.09
C ARG A 1124 -18.46 10.04 7.53
N ARG A 1125 -18.57 10.96 6.58
CA ARG A 1125 -18.59 12.42 6.85
C ARG A 1125 -19.80 13.16 6.28
N ARG A 1126 -20.74 12.46 5.64
CA ARG A 1126 -21.93 13.06 4.98
C ARG A 1126 -21.52 14.11 3.93
N LEU A 1127 -20.53 13.79 3.10
CA LEU A 1127 -20.23 14.59 1.93
C LEU A 1127 -21.35 14.39 0.90
N GLY A 1128 -22.24 15.37 0.81
CA GLY A 1128 -23.41 15.32 -0.06
C GLY A 1128 -23.04 15.35 -1.54
N ASP A 1129 -23.85 14.66 -2.33
CA ASP A 1129 -23.84 14.66 -3.80
C ASP A 1129 -23.93 16.07 -4.38
N LEU A 1130 -24.69 16.95 -3.72
CA LEU A 1130 -24.76 18.40 -3.97
C LEU A 1130 -23.37 19.02 -4.16
N MET A 1131 -22.50 18.89 -3.15
CA MET A 1131 -21.17 19.48 -3.19
C MET A 1131 -20.21 18.72 -4.10
N ILE A 1132 -20.40 17.42 -4.29
CA ILE A 1132 -19.60 16.62 -5.21
C ILE A 1132 -19.86 17.05 -6.66
N HIS A 1133 -21.13 17.18 -7.04
CA HIS A 1133 -21.55 17.71 -8.35
C HIS A 1133 -21.08 19.14 -8.53
N SER A 1134 -21.22 19.98 -7.51
CA SER A 1134 -20.69 21.35 -7.54
C SER A 1134 -19.20 21.35 -7.87
N MET A 1135 -18.38 20.61 -7.12
CA MET A 1135 -16.95 20.56 -7.37
C MET A 1135 -16.63 20.03 -8.77
N ALA A 1136 -17.33 18.99 -9.24
CA ALA A 1136 -17.14 18.44 -10.57
C ALA A 1136 -17.47 19.47 -11.67
N THR A 1137 -18.66 20.08 -11.60
CA THR A 1137 -19.14 21.06 -12.57
C THR A 1137 -18.27 22.31 -12.56
N TYR A 1138 -18.03 22.91 -11.40
CA TYR A 1138 -17.27 24.17 -11.34
C TYR A 1138 -15.82 24.00 -11.73
N ALA A 1139 -15.21 22.85 -11.44
CA ALA A 1139 -13.81 22.59 -11.80
C ALA A 1139 -13.60 22.19 -13.25
N PHE A 1140 -14.54 21.44 -13.85
CA PHE A 1140 -14.30 20.75 -15.12
C PHE A 1140 -15.24 21.17 -16.25
N THR A 1141 -16.23 22.02 -15.98
CA THR A 1141 -17.12 22.61 -16.99
C THR A 1141 -16.73 24.06 -17.27
N PRO A 1142 -16.60 24.49 -18.53
CA PRO A 1142 -16.45 25.90 -18.87
C PRO A 1142 -17.62 26.72 -18.32
N PRO A 1143 -17.40 27.90 -17.69
CA PRO A 1143 -18.47 28.69 -17.06
C PRO A 1143 -19.64 28.99 -18.00
N GLU A 1144 -19.37 29.25 -19.29
CA GLU A 1144 -20.35 29.53 -20.33
C GLU A 1144 -21.19 28.32 -20.75
N GLN A 1145 -20.80 27.11 -20.33
CA GLN A 1145 -21.54 25.86 -20.58
C GLN A 1145 -22.32 25.38 -19.35
N ILE A 1146 -22.39 26.20 -18.29
CA ILE A 1146 -23.21 25.96 -17.09
C ILE A 1146 -24.41 26.90 -17.17
N HIS A 1147 -25.63 26.36 -17.08
CA HIS A 1147 -26.86 27.14 -17.17
C HIS A 1147 -27.67 27.11 -15.86
N ARG A 1148 -28.23 28.26 -15.49
CA ARG A 1148 -29.19 28.36 -14.37
C ARG A 1148 -30.57 28.69 -14.91
N PHE A 1149 -31.50 27.75 -14.79
CA PHE A 1149 -32.89 27.95 -15.16
C PHE A 1149 -33.57 28.90 -14.16
N LEU A 1150 -34.35 29.85 -14.65
CA LEU A 1150 -35.01 30.91 -13.87
C LEU A 1150 -36.48 31.15 -14.29
N ASP A 1151 -36.92 30.47 -15.33
CA ASP A 1151 -38.16 30.67 -16.08
C ASP A 1151 -39.39 30.00 -15.45
N PHE A 1152 -39.20 28.88 -14.75
CA PHE A 1152 -40.30 28.12 -14.13
C PHE A 1152 -40.22 28.07 -12.60
N THR A 1153 -41.40 27.97 -11.96
CA THR A 1153 -41.53 27.83 -10.51
C THR A 1153 -41.29 26.38 -10.10
N TYR A 1154 -40.32 26.20 -9.19
CA TYR A 1154 -39.87 24.90 -8.72
C TYR A 1154 -39.82 24.88 -7.19
N GLU A 1155 -40.39 23.83 -6.60
CA GLU A 1155 -40.40 23.57 -5.17
C GLU A 1155 -39.67 22.27 -4.87
N HIS A 1156 -38.79 22.30 -3.88
CA HIS A 1156 -38.25 21.12 -3.20
C HIS A 1156 -37.82 21.55 -1.81
N GLY A 1157 -38.43 20.98 -0.76
CA GLY A 1157 -38.16 21.38 0.62
C GLY A 1157 -38.48 20.30 1.64
N THR A 1158 -37.63 20.21 2.65
CA THR A 1158 -37.80 19.31 3.79
C THR A 1158 -38.49 20.05 4.93
N VAL A 1159 -39.55 19.45 5.47
CA VAL A 1159 -40.30 19.98 6.63
C VAL A 1159 -39.92 19.20 7.87
N ASN A 1160 -39.69 19.90 8.99
CA ASN A 1160 -39.47 19.27 10.28
C ASN A 1160 -40.81 18.77 10.84
N HIS A 1161 -40.92 17.48 11.14
CA HIS A 1161 -42.16 16.88 11.64
C HIS A 1161 -42.59 17.38 13.03
N THR A 1162 -41.68 17.93 13.83
CA THR A 1162 -41.96 18.43 15.18
C THR A 1162 -42.40 19.89 15.18
N SER A 1163 -41.70 20.75 14.43
CA SER A 1163 -42.06 22.18 14.34
C SER A 1163 -43.02 22.49 13.20
N GLY A 1164 -43.09 21.63 12.19
CA GLY A 1164 -43.85 21.85 10.96
C GLY A 1164 -43.27 22.90 10.01
N CYS A 1165 -42.13 23.50 10.37
CA CYS A 1165 -41.43 24.47 9.55
C CYS A 1165 -40.59 23.78 8.46
N VAL A 1166 -40.43 24.45 7.32
CA VAL A 1166 -39.38 24.14 6.35
C VAL A 1166 -38.01 24.31 7.03
N VAL A 1167 -37.17 23.28 6.95
CA VAL A 1167 -35.83 23.24 7.56
C VAL A 1167 -34.69 23.13 6.54
N TRP A 1168 -35.00 22.71 5.31
CA TRP A 1168 -34.06 22.69 4.19
C TRP A 1168 -34.82 22.92 2.89
N GLY A 1169 -34.24 23.65 1.95
CA GLY A 1169 -34.87 23.92 0.65
C GLY A 1169 -36.08 24.85 0.76
N GLY A 1170 -36.96 24.81 -0.24
CA GLY A 1170 -38.10 25.70 -0.35
C GLY A 1170 -38.66 25.81 -1.77
N ILE A 1171 -39.21 26.98 -2.11
CA ILE A 1171 -39.79 27.27 -3.42
C ILE A 1171 -39.18 28.54 -4.02
N GLN A 1172 -38.90 28.52 -5.32
CA GLN A 1172 -38.44 29.69 -6.08
C GLN A 1172 -39.36 29.95 -7.26
N ALA A 1173 -39.83 31.20 -7.37
CA ALA A 1173 -40.64 31.68 -8.49
C ALA A 1173 -39.89 31.59 -9.82
N GLY A 1174 -40.61 31.25 -10.89
CA GLY A 1174 -40.17 31.41 -12.27
C GLY A 1174 -40.60 32.76 -12.84
N TYR A 1175 -39.76 33.39 -13.66
CA TYR A 1175 -40.12 34.68 -14.26
C TYR A 1175 -41.21 34.58 -15.35
N ASP A 1176 -41.47 33.39 -15.89
CA ASP A 1176 -42.54 33.13 -16.84
C ASP A 1176 -43.74 32.41 -16.20
N ASP A 1177 -43.77 32.28 -14.87
CA ASP A 1177 -44.93 31.78 -14.14
C ASP A 1177 -45.89 32.92 -13.76
N PRO A 1178 -47.03 33.09 -14.46
CA PRO A 1178 -48.00 34.14 -14.14
C PRO A 1178 -48.71 33.90 -12.81
N LYS A 1179 -48.59 32.70 -12.23
CA LYS A 1179 -49.18 32.31 -10.94
C LYS A 1179 -48.15 32.20 -9.82
N ALA A 1180 -46.92 32.65 -10.04
CA ALA A 1180 -45.83 32.52 -9.07
C ALA A 1180 -46.24 33.04 -7.68
N ASP A 1181 -46.86 34.23 -7.61
CA ASP A 1181 -47.28 34.83 -6.33
C ASP A 1181 -48.34 34.01 -5.60
N GLU A 1182 -49.32 33.46 -6.33
CA GLU A 1182 -50.36 32.59 -5.76
C GLU A 1182 -49.75 31.28 -5.24
N THR A 1183 -48.88 30.66 -6.04
CA THR A 1183 -48.17 29.42 -5.69
C THR A 1183 -47.28 29.61 -4.47
N LEU A 1184 -46.48 30.68 -4.44
CA LEU A 1184 -45.61 31.01 -3.32
C LEU A 1184 -46.41 31.32 -2.05
N ASN A 1185 -47.50 32.08 -2.16
CA ASN A 1185 -48.36 32.34 -1.02
C ASN A 1185 -49.01 31.04 -0.50
N SER A 1186 -49.47 30.16 -1.40
CA SER A 1186 -49.99 28.84 -1.01
C SER A 1186 -48.93 27.99 -0.29
N PHE A 1187 -47.68 28.00 -0.77
CA PHE A 1187 -46.57 27.36 -0.07
C PHE A 1187 -46.33 27.97 1.31
N TRP A 1188 -46.28 29.30 1.40
CA TRP A 1188 -46.11 30.04 2.65
C TRP A 1188 -47.18 29.68 3.68
N GLN A 1189 -48.45 29.72 3.30
CA GLN A 1189 -49.56 29.38 4.20
C GLN A 1189 -49.43 27.93 4.68
N ARG A 1190 -49.24 26.99 3.75
CA ARG A 1190 -49.18 25.54 4.06
C ARG A 1190 -47.96 25.12 4.89
N LYS A 1191 -46.81 25.78 4.72
CA LYS A 1191 -45.51 25.27 5.20
C LYS A 1191 -44.74 26.23 6.13
N VAL A 1192 -45.24 27.46 6.31
CA VAL A 1192 -44.57 28.49 7.12
C VAL A 1192 -45.53 29.20 8.09
N ALA A 1193 -46.69 29.67 7.64
CA ALA A 1193 -47.60 30.47 8.48
C ALA A 1193 -48.45 29.64 9.46
N ASP A 1194 -49.02 28.51 9.02
CA ASP A 1194 -50.02 27.75 9.80
C ASP A 1194 -49.42 26.72 10.76
N VAL A 1195 -48.09 26.57 10.83
CA VAL A 1195 -47.43 25.51 11.61
C VAL A 1195 -46.42 26.06 12.62
N GLY A 1196 -46.91 26.57 13.75
CA GLY A 1196 -46.17 26.76 15.01
C GLY A 1196 -44.89 27.61 14.98
N ASN A 1197 -44.97 28.91 15.32
CA ASN A 1197 -43.82 29.79 15.65
C ASN A 1197 -42.58 29.69 14.72
N CYS A 1198 -42.75 29.42 13.43
CA CYS A 1198 -41.66 29.53 12.46
C CYS A 1198 -41.22 30.99 12.34
N ALA A 1199 -39.95 31.30 12.58
CA ALA A 1199 -39.42 32.66 12.35
C ALA A 1199 -39.52 33.00 10.85
N ASN A 1200 -40.03 34.19 10.51
CA ASN A 1200 -40.14 34.66 9.11
C ASN A 1200 -38.78 34.59 8.40
N LYS A 1201 -38.66 33.75 7.36
CA LYS A 1201 -37.48 33.60 6.50
C LYS A 1201 -37.82 33.91 5.04
N ASP A 1202 -38.36 35.10 4.78
CA ASP A 1202 -38.59 35.60 3.41
C ASP A 1202 -37.35 36.33 2.89
N TYR A 1203 -36.92 35.99 1.66
CA TYR A 1203 -35.82 36.67 0.97
C TYR A 1203 -36.25 37.14 -0.43
N LEU A 1204 -35.98 38.42 -0.74
CA LEU A 1204 -36.18 39.00 -2.07
C LEU A 1204 -34.84 39.01 -2.84
N LEU A 1205 -34.79 38.38 -4.02
CA LEU A 1205 -33.69 38.55 -4.97
C LEU A 1205 -34.01 39.70 -5.92
N SER A 1206 -33.18 40.75 -5.90
CA SER A 1206 -33.29 41.94 -6.75
C SER A 1206 -32.32 41.91 -7.94
N LYS A 1207 -32.49 42.82 -8.90
CA LYS A 1207 -31.64 42.93 -10.10
C LYS A 1207 -30.17 43.18 -9.78
N GLU A 1208 -29.88 43.92 -8.70
CA GLU A 1208 -28.51 44.16 -8.22
C GLU A 1208 -27.84 42.89 -7.67
N ASN A 1209 -28.58 41.78 -7.60
CA ASN A 1209 -28.11 40.48 -7.11
C ASN A 1209 -27.88 39.47 -8.25
N LEU A 1210 -27.97 39.93 -9.52
CA LEU A 1210 -27.86 39.11 -10.72
C LEU A 1210 -26.64 39.50 -11.56
N SER A 1211 -25.86 38.49 -11.96
CA SER A 1211 -24.59 38.61 -12.67
C SER A 1211 -24.63 39.23 -14.07
N PRO A 1212 -23.59 39.96 -14.50
CA PRO A 1212 -23.40 40.35 -15.90
C PRO A 1212 -23.37 39.18 -16.90
N THR A 1213 -23.14 37.93 -16.45
CA THR A 1213 -23.20 36.73 -17.30
C THR A 1213 -24.62 36.26 -17.65
N TYR A 1214 -25.68 36.92 -17.16
CA TYR A 1214 -27.06 36.71 -17.62
C TYR A 1214 -27.34 37.30 -19.01
N SER A 1215 -26.38 37.17 -19.94
CA SER A 1215 -26.50 37.66 -21.32
C SER A 1215 -27.55 36.91 -22.16
N HIS A 1216 -28.17 35.88 -21.61
CA HIS A 1216 -29.22 35.05 -22.19
C HIS A 1216 -30.62 35.38 -21.65
N LEU A 1217 -30.74 36.26 -20.64
CA LEU A 1217 -32.03 36.90 -20.39
C LEU A 1217 -32.35 37.79 -21.60
N PRO A 1218 -33.52 37.63 -22.23
CA PRO A 1218 -33.98 38.59 -23.23
C PRO A 1218 -33.80 40.02 -22.70
N PRO A 1219 -33.35 41.01 -23.49
CA PRO A 1219 -33.16 42.38 -23.02
C PRO A 1219 -34.42 42.96 -22.33
N GLU A 1220 -35.60 42.54 -22.78
CA GLU A 1220 -36.93 42.81 -22.21
C GLU A 1220 -37.20 42.18 -20.83
N LYS A 1221 -36.39 41.22 -20.39
CA LYS A 1221 -36.42 40.55 -19.08
C LYS A 1221 -35.20 40.94 -18.22
N ALA A 1222 -34.41 41.94 -18.62
CA ALA A 1222 -33.27 42.45 -17.87
C ALA A 1222 -33.71 43.28 -16.64
N GLY A 1223 -34.21 42.60 -15.59
CA GLY A 1223 -34.61 43.21 -14.33
C GLY A 1223 -35.64 42.44 -13.50
N VAL A 1224 -35.86 41.15 -13.79
CA VAL A 1224 -36.82 40.33 -13.06
C VAL A 1224 -36.36 40.11 -11.61
N GLN A 1225 -37.24 40.43 -10.65
CA GLN A 1225 -37.09 40.04 -9.25
C GLN A 1225 -37.73 38.67 -9.03
N LEU A 1226 -36.96 37.71 -8.54
CA LEU A 1226 -37.47 36.36 -8.24
C LEU A 1226 -37.70 36.22 -6.74
N ARG A 1227 -38.96 35.97 -6.37
CA ARG A 1227 -39.33 35.67 -4.99
C ARG A 1227 -38.91 34.24 -4.65
N THR A 1228 -38.30 34.06 -3.49
CA THR A 1228 -37.84 32.75 -3.01
C THR A 1228 -38.20 32.62 -1.53
N ILE A 1229 -38.87 31.54 -1.17
CA ILE A 1229 -39.17 31.19 0.22
C ILE A 1229 -38.33 29.95 0.53
N MET A 1230 -37.34 30.06 1.41
CA MET A 1230 -36.36 28.98 1.62
C MET A 1230 -35.78 29.00 3.04
N ASP A 1231 -35.48 27.81 3.58
CA ASP A 1231 -34.60 27.71 4.73
C ASP A 1231 -33.13 27.52 4.31
N GLY A 1232 -32.27 28.46 4.72
CA GLY A 1232 -30.85 28.49 4.41
C GLY A 1232 -30.35 29.89 4.04
N LYS A 1233 -29.05 30.01 3.80
CA LYS A 1233 -28.48 31.21 3.18
C LYS A 1233 -28.72 31.13 1.67
N ILE A 1234 -29.27 32.19 1.09
CA ILE A 1234 -29.27 32.38 -0.37
C ILE A 1234 -27.90 32.86 -0.85
N GLU A 1235 -27.61 32.62 -2.13
CA GLU A 1235 -26.42 33.20 -2.80
C GLU A 1235 -26.39 34.71 -2.55
N LEU A 1236 -25.27 35.21 -2.02
CA LEU A 1236 -25.08 36.64 -1.87
C LEU A 1236 -24.70 37.24 -3.24
N PRO A 1237 -25.13 38.48 -3.53
CA PRO A 1237 -24.63 39.25 -4.67
C PRO A 1237 -23.10 39.25 -4.67
N ASP A 1238 -22.47 39.11 -5.84
CA ASP A 1238 -21.03 39.08 -6.03
C ASP A 1238 -20.25 37.96 -5.29
N LYS A 1239 -20.91 36.93 -4.71
CA LYS A 1239 -20.24 35.85 -3.95
C LYS A 1239 -20.66 34.44 -4.38
N GLY A 1240 -20.00 33.94 -5.42
CA GLY A 1240 -20.33 32.71 -6.14
C GLY A 1240 -19.72 32.70 -7.56
N PRO A 1241 -19.37 31.55 -8.13
CA PRO A 1241 -18.71 31.46 -9.45
C PRO A 1241 -19.63 31.72 -10.64
N LEU A 1242 -20.89 32.04 -10.38
CA LEU A 1242 -21.89 32.53 -11.32
C LEU A 1242 -22.54 33.85 -10.84
N SER A 1243 -22.14 34.38 -9.68
CA SER A 1243 -22.55 35.69 -9.18
C SER A 1243 -21.46 36.74 -9.49
N GLY A 1244 -21.73 37.58 -10.47
CA GLY A 1244 -21.90 38.99 -10.12
C GLY A 1244 -23.25 39.14 -9.43
#